data_AF-A0A2E1EAX8-F1
#
_entry.id   AF-A0A2E1EAX8-F1
#
_cell.length_a   1.000
_cell.length_b   1.000
_cell.length_c   1.000
_cell.angle_alpha   90.00
_cell.angle_beta   90.00
_cell.angle_gamma   90.00
#
_symmetry.space_group_name_H-M   'P 1'
#
loop_
_entity.id
_entity.type
_entity.pdbx_description
1 polymer ?
#
loop_
_entity_poly.entity_id
_entity_poly.type
_entity_poly.pdbx_seq_one_letter_code
_entity_poly.pdbx_strand_id
1 'polypeptide(L)'
;MSFRINEIFILNYRIFLVYINYTVCRLLFIYFNNDLLQINDFWHLIKLLYYGIRFDSMSIVYFNSIFIFLSIIPLKINTSKIYQDLLIWIYFIFNGIGMLLNFIDFEYYRFNLNRLMSSFLEAIESEPNKTELIFHYISEYYHLLIIFFLFLFVWIFFYKVVKHIDQNTFTNKNYYISSLFIFLITTALCILGARGGDFKKSTRPITIIDAMDNVNNPQHADIILNTPFTILKTLFKKPFKLINNFNQEEILNELNSIKQYDRALNDNSPNFIIFILESMGREYWGSMNKKNNIEDFIGYTPFLDSLAEHSLVFSNAFATSRKSIHGMPSILAGIPSFEISYTSTPYSKQKIESIVSVANSMDYDTSFFHGASNGSMGFLGFSNTLGFDNYYGRNEFNNDKEYDGYWGIWDEPFLQYTKKTLDKKEQPFLATVFTITSHEPYVIPKKYDKKFNQGLIPMHKCVRYTDFSLRRFFEKSKKSNWFKNTIFIFTADHSNQSYYSYYQKTINRFANPIMIYMPNSEFKGEINSLASHMDIYPTIVDLIGYKEPFRSWGKSLIKSNNESAIVINYLGGGSYFIMNDSLISVHNGNKAIGFYNIDDKNFNNNLIHERNKSMNALERKGSMFLQDYFNRIISGKMNYIKNEKK
;
A
#
# COMPACT_ATOMS: atom_id res chain seq x y z
N MET A 1 -55.85 -13.43 12.14
CA MET A 1 -54.51 -13.74 12.65
C MET A 1 -53.70 -12.45 12.68
N SER A 2 -53.23 -12.02 13.84
CA SER A 2 -52.41 -10.81 13.99
C SER A 2 -50.95 -11.13 13.63
N PHE A 3 -50.66 -11.23 12.34
CA PHE A 3 -49.28 -11.38 11.84
C PHE A 3 -48.58 -10.02 11.82
N ARG A 4 -47.29 -9.99 12.18
CA ARG A 4 -46.43 -8.79 12.21
C ARG A 4 -46.02 -8.27 10.82
N ILE A 5 -46.95 -8.32 9.85
CA ILE A 5 -46.68 -8.03 8.43
C ILE A 5 -46.14 -6.60 8.25
N ASN A 6 -46.71 -5.62 8.95
CA ASN A 6 -46.26 -4.23 8.87
C ASN A 6 -44.83 -4.05 9.40
N GLU A 7 -44.49 -4.67 10.53
CA GLU A 7 -43.14 -4.58 11.11
C GLU A 7 -42.09 -5.21 10.19
N ILE A 8 -42.42 -6.36 9.58
CA ILE A 8 -41.56 -7.02 8.58
C ILE A 8 -41.42 -6.15 7.34
N PHE A 9 -42.51 -5.57 6.84
CA PHE A 9 -42.48 -4.68 5.67
C PHE A 9 -41.58 -3.47 5.94
N ILE A 10 -41.74 -2.82 7.09
CA ILE A 10 -40.91 -1.67 7.50
C ILE A 10 -39.44 -2.07 7.62
N LEU A 11 -39.14 -3.22 8.24
CA LEU A 11 -37.77 -3.73 8.33
C LEU A 11 -37.16 -3.94 6.94
N ASN A 12 -37.87 -4.63 6.03
CA ASN A 12 -37.38 -4.88 4.69
C ASN A 12 -37.21 -3.58 3.88
N TYR A 13 -38.14 -2.63 4.00
CA TYR A 13 -38.01 -1.30 3.40
C TYR A 13 -36.76 -0.56 3.89
N ARG A 14 -36.53 -0.55 5.21
CA ARG A 14 -35.36 0.10 5.81
C ARG A 14 -34.06 -0.58 5.36
N ILE A 15 -34.02 -1.91 5.33
CA ILE A 15 -32.87 -2.67 4.79
C ILE A 15 -32.67 -2.39 3.28
N PHE A 16 -33.74 -2.27 2.51
CA PHE A 16 -33.68 -1.88 1.09
C PHE A 16 -33.05 -0.49 0.91
N LEU A 17 -33.37 0.48 1.78
CA LEU A 17 -32.70 1.79 1.75
C LEU A 17 -31.18 1.68 2.00
N VAL A 18 -30.74 0.72 2.84
CA VAL A 18 -29.29 0.47 3.01
C VAL A 18 -28.67 -0.07 1.73
N TYR A 19 -29.31 -0.99 1.00
CA TYR A 19 -28.81 -1.44 -0.31
C TYR A 19 -28.70 -0.30 -1.33
N ILE A 20 -29.68 0.61 -1.36
CA ILE A 20 -29.63 1.81 -2.20
C ILE A 20 -28.44 2.69 -1.81
N ASN A 21 -28.23 2.92 -0.51
CA ASN A 21 -27.09 3.67 -0.01
C ASN A 21 -25.74 3.09 -0.48
N TYR A 22 -25.54 1.77 -0.31
CA TYR A 22 -24.31 1.10 -0.74
C TYR A 22 -24.12 1.17 -2.27
N THR A 23 -25.20 1.04 -3.04
CA THR A 23 -25.16 1.17 -4.50
C THR A 23 -24.73 2.57 -4.94
N VAL A 24 -25.30 3.62 -4.33
CA VAL A 24 -24.91 5.01 -4.62
C VAL A 24 -23.47 5.28 -4.19
N CYS A 25 -23.06 4.83 -3.00
CA CYS A 25 -21.67 4.92 -2.55
C CYS A 25 -20.70 4.25 -3.54
N ARG A 26 -21.07 3.09 -4.10
CA ARG A 26 -20.26 2.40 -5.13
C ARG A 26 -20.19 3.19 -6.44
N LEU A 27 -21.31 3.78 -6.88
CA LEU A 27 -21.32 4.63 -8.08
C LEU A 27 -20.46 5.89 -7.90
N LEU A 28 -20.54 6.53 -6.73
CA LEU A 28 -19.67 7.66 -6.37
C LEU A 28 -18.20 7.23 -6.32
N PHE A 29 -17.89 6.09 -5.69
CA PHE A 29 -16.53 5.56 -5.67
C PHE A 29 -15.95 5.40 -7.08
N ILE A 30 -16.72 4.84 -8.02
CA ILE A 30 -16.32 4.73 -9.42
C ILE A 30 -16.14 6.11 -10.04
N TYR A 31 -17.08 7.04 -9.82
CA TYR A 31 -16.99 8.41 -10.36
C TYR A 31 -15.69 9.12 -9.95
N PHE A 32 -15.30 9.05 -8.67
CA PHE A 32 -14.08 9.67 -8.16
C PHE A 32 -12.78 8.95 -8.58
N ASN A 33 -12.86 7.72 -9.09
CA ASN A 33 -11.68 6.86 -9.33
C ASN A 33 -11.67 6.22 -10.73
N ASN A 34 -12.50 6.65 -11.69
CA ASN A 34 -12.64 5.97 -12.98
C ASN A 34 -11.38 6.05 -13.86
N ASP A 35 -10.58 7.10 -13.69
CA ASP A 35 -9.25 7.22 -14.32
C ASP A 35 -8.31 6.07 -13.89
N LEU A 36 -8.45 5.61 -12.66
CA LEU A 36 -7.70 4.48 -12.09
C LEU A 36 -8.40 3.14 -12.33
N LEU A 37 -9.73 3.09 -12.37
CA LEU A 37 -10.50 1.85 -12.48
C LEU A 37 -10.82 1.45 -13.93
N GLN A 38 -10.79 2.41 -14.86
CA GLN A 38 -10.92 2.23 -16.31
C GLN A 38 -12.20 1.47 -16.75
N ILE A 39 -13.35 1.80 -16.16
CA ILE A 39 -14.64 1.24 -16.56
C ILE A 39 -15.26 2.08 -17.67
N ASN A 40 -15.28 1.52 -18.88
CA ASN A 40 -15.83 2.18 -20.08
C ASN A 40 -17.09 1.49 -20.63
N ASP A 41 -17.39 0.26 -20.21
CA ASP A 41 -18.55 -0.50 -20.70
C ASP A 41 -19.69 -0.53 -19.67
N PHE A 42 -20.88 -0.13 -20.12
CA PHE A 42 -22.07 -0.03 -19.27
C PHE A 42 -22.54 -1.40 -18.76
N TRP A 43 -22.52 -2.44 -19.61
CA TRP A 43 -22.98 -3.77 -19.20
C TRP A 43 -22.03 -4.42 -18.21
N HIS A 44 -20.73 -4.21 -18.40
CA HIS A 44 -19.71 -4.60 -17.45
C HIS A 44 -19.89 -3.89 -16.10
N LEU A 45 -20.21 -2.58 -16.09
CA LEU A 45 -20.56 -1.87 -14.86
C LEU A 45 -21.75 -2.53 -14.15
N ILE A 46 -22.86 -2.78 -14.84
CA ILE A 46 -24.05 -3.43 -14.26
C ILE A 46 -23.71 -4.80 -13.67
N LYS A 47 -22.86 -5.57 -14.36
CA LYS A 47 -22.38 -6.87 -13.89
C LYS A 47 -21.58 -6.74 -12.59
N LEU A 48 -20.68 -5.76 -12.48
CA LEU A 48 -19.93 -5.48 -11.25
C LEU A 48 -20.84 -5.04 -10.10
N LEU A 49 -21.83 -4.19 -10.36
CA LEU A 49 -22.82 -3.78 -9.35
C LEU A 49 -23.60 -4.99 -8.82
N TYR A 50 -24.03 -5.90 -9.71
CA TYR A 50 -24.72 -7.13 -9.34
C TYR A 50 -23.85 -8.02 -8.44
N TYR A 51 -22.57 -8.23 -8.78
CA TYR A 51 -21.66 -8.97 -7.91
C TYR A 51 -21.40 -8.27 -6.58
N GLY A 52 -21.44 -6.94 -6.56
CA GLY A 52 -21.29 -6.13 -5.36
C GLY A 52 -22.36 -6.38 -4.30
N ILE A 53 -23.59 -6.71 -4.71
CA ILE A 53 -24.72 -7.02 -3.79
C ILE A 53 -24.31 -8.08 -2.77
N ARG A 54 -23.55 -9.09 -3.18
CA ARG A 54 -23.08 -10.18 -2.32
C ARG A 54 -22.21 -9.68 -1.16
N PHE A 55 -21.38 -8.67 -1.39
CA PHE A 55 -20.52 -8.06 -0.38
C PHE A 55 -21.28 -7.04 0.46
N ASP A 56 -22.24 -6.34 -0.15
CA ASP A 56 -23.15 -5.44 0.54
C ASP A 56 -24.02 -6.19 1.54
N SER A 57 -24.56 -7.37 1.17
CA SER A 57 -25.35 -8.21 2.06
C SER A 57 -24.61 -8.55 3.35
N MET A 58 -23.31 -8.86 3.27
CA MET A 58 -22.52 -9.11 4.47
C MET A 58 -22.39 -7.84 5.32
N SER A 59 -21.97 -6.72 4.73
CA SER A 59 -21.85 -5.45 5.46
C SER A 59 -23.16 -5.03 6.12
N ILE A 60 -24.28 -5.14 5.40
CA ILE A 60 -25.61 -4.80 5.88
C ILE A 60 -25.97 -5.67 7.08
N VAL A 61 -25.79 -7.00 7.00
CA VAL A 61 -26.10 -7.90 8.11
C VAL A 61 -25.28 -7.57 9.36
N TYR A 62 -23.98 -7.30 9.23
CA TYR A 62 -23.14 -7.01 10.39
C TYR A 62 -23.44 -5.63 11.00
N PHE A 63 -23.48 -4.57 10.18
CA PHE A 63 -23.75 -3.20 10.64
C PHE A 63 -25.18 -3.04 11.17
N ASN A 64 -26.15 -3.78 10.63
CA ASN A 64 -27.55 -3.72 11.06
C ASN A 64 -27.94 -4.86 12.00
N SER A 65 -27.00 -5.68 12.48
CA SER A 65 -27.33 -6.85 13.33
C SER A 65 -28.17 -6.48 14.56
N ILE A 66 -27.77 -5.42 15.28
CA ILE A 66 -28.50 -4.89 16.43
C ILE A 66 -29.85 -4.32 16.01
N PHE A 67 -29.89 -3.54 14.93
CA PHE A 67 -31.13 -2.95 14.41
C PHE A 67 -32.14 -4.03 13.98
N ILE A 68 -31.69 -5.06 13.26
CA ILE A 68 -32.50 -6.19 12.81
C ILE A 68 -33.01 -6.96 14.03
N PHE A 69 -32.14 -7.30 14.98
CA PHE A 69 -32.50 -8.02 16.20
C PHE A 69 -33.58 -7.27 17.00
N LEU A 70 -33.38 -5.98 17.24
CA LEU A 70 -34.35 -5.14 17.94
C LEU A 70 -35.63 -4.90 17.13
N SER A 71 -35.58 -4.98 15.80
CA SER A 71 -36.79 -4.87 14.97
C SER A 71 -37.65 -6.13 15.00
N ILE A 72 -37.05 -7.32 15.20
CA ILE A 72 -37.76 -8.61 15.17
C ILE A 72 -38.11 -9.17 16.55
N ILE A 73 -37.52 -8.67 17.64
CA ILE A 73 -37.84 -9.15 18.99
C ILE A 73 -39.29 -8.78 19.37
N PRO A 74 -40.11 -9.73 19.88
CA PRO A 74 -41.53 -9.50 20.17
C PRO A 74 -41.75 -8.79 21.52
N LEU A 75 -41.19 -7.59 21.67
CA LEU A 75 -41.37 -6.76 22.87
C LEU A 75 -42.71 -6.00 22.83
N LYS A 76 -43.32 -5.78 23.99
CA LYS A 76 -44.55 -4.97 24.13
C LYS A 76 -44.34 -3.48 23.86
N ILE A 77 -43.10 -3.02 23.95
CA ILE A 77 -42.70 -1.61 23.80
C ILE A 77 -42.27 -1.25 22.37
N ASN A 78 -42.31 -2.21 21.44
CA ASN A 78 -41.76 -2.05 20.09
C ASN A 78 -42.46 -0.95 19.27
N THR A 79 -43.72 -0.62 19.59
CA THR A 79 -44.49 0.48 18.98
C THR A 79 -44.27 1.83 19.66
N SER A 80 -43.69 1.86 20.86
CA SER A 80 -43.52 3.11 21.61
C SER A 80 -42.59 4.09 20.88
N LYS A 81 -42.89 5.38 21.00
CA LYS A 81 -42.07 6.45 20.40
C LYS A 81 -40.60 6.35 20.82
N ILE A 82 -40.34 6.12 22.10
CA ILE A 82 -38.98 5.99 22.64
C ILE A 82 -38.23 4.83 21.96
N TYR A 83 -38.89 3.69 21.76
CA TYR A 83 -38.28 2.54 21.11
C TYR A 83 -38.01 2.79 19.62
N GLN A 84 -38.94 3.43 18.91
CA GLN A 84 -38.74 3.79 17.50
C GLN A 84 -37.62 4.85 17.34
N ASP A 85 -37.55 5.83 18.24
CA ASP A 85 -36.47 6.83 18.26
C ASP A 85 -35.11 6.14 18.51
N LEU A 86 -35.03 5.19 19.44
CA LEU A 86 -33.84 4.36 19.67
C LEU A 86 -33.45 3.58 18.41
N LEU A 87 -34.41 2.94 17.73
CA LEU A 87 -34.15 2.21 16.48
C LEU A 87 -33.63 3.12 15.36
N ILE A 88 -34.14 4.35 15.27
CA ILE A 88 -33.65 5.36 14.31
C ILE A 88 -32.19 5.69 14.61
N TRP A 89 -31.84 5.96 15.88
CA TRP A 89 -30.46 6.25 16.27
C TRP A 89 -29.52 5.09 15.97
N ILE A 90 -29.89 3.86 16.36
CA ILE A 90 -29.09 2.67 16.06
C ILE A 90 -28.91 2.54 14.55
N TYR A 91 -29.98 2.65 13.77
CA TYR A 91 -29.92 2.57 12.31
C TYR A 91 -28.96 3.60 11.71
N PHE A 92 -29.09 4.88 12.05
CA PHE A 92 -28.26 5.94 11.44
C PHE A 92 -26.85 6.02 12.00
N ILE A 93 -26.59 5.64 13.25
CA ILE A 93 -25.23 5.60 13.80
C ILE A 93 -24.41 4.55 13.06
N PHE A 94 -24.88 3.30 13.02
CA PHE A 94 -24.11 2.22 12.38
C PHE A 94 -24.00 2.44 10.87
N ASN A 95 -25.11 2.69 10.17
CA ASN A 95 -25.06 2.92 8.74
C ASN A 95 -24.36 4.23 8.37
N GLY A 96 -24.43 5.26 9.21
CA GLY A 96 -23.70 6.51 9.04
C GLY A 96 -22.19 6.33 9.11
N ILE A 97 -21.70 5.49 10.05
CA ILE A 97 -20.29 5.08 10.09
C ILE A 97 -19.92 4.33 8.80
N GLY A 98 -20.74 3.36 8.37
CA GLY A 98 -20.49 2.63 7.11
C GLY A 98 -20.43 3.53 5.88
N MET A 99 -21.30 4.54 5.82
CA MET A 99 -21.32 5.55 4.76
C MET A 99 -20.08 6.44 4.83
N LEU A 100 -19.72 6.94 6.02
CA LEU A 100 -18.54 7.79 6.21
C LEU A 100 -17.26 7.08 5.75
N LEU A 101 -17.12 5.78 6.08
CA LEU A 101 -15.99 4.98 5.64
C LEU A 101 -15.89 4.89 4.11
N ASN A 102 -17.01 4.74 3.40
CA ASN A 102 -16.98 4.78 1.93
C ASN A 102 -16.55 6.16 1.42
N PHE A 103 -17.05 7.25 2.02
CA PHE A 103 -16.70 8.62 1.62
C PHE A 103 -15.22 8.94 1.81
N ILE A 104 -14.63 8.51 2.94
CA ILE A 104 -13.18 8.61 3.15
C ILE A 104 -12.43 7.86 2.05
N ASP A 105 -12.93 6.69 1.68
CA ASP A 105 -12.30 5.82 0.67
C ASP A 105 -12.39 6.35 -0.76
N PHE A 106 -13.23 7.36 -1.05
CA PHE A 106 -13.28 7.98 -2.37
C PHE A 106 -11.95 8.65 -2.73
N GLU A 107 -11.33 9.34 -1.78
CA GLU A 107 -10.03 10.00 -1.96
C GLU A 107 -8.87 9.13 -1.48
N TYR A 108 -9.04 8.41 -0.37
CA TYR A 108 -7.97 7.54 0.16
C TYR A 108 -7.53 6.47 -0.85
N TYR A 109 -8.46 5.99 -1.70
CA TYR A 109 -8.13 5.02 -2.76
C TYR A 109 -7.13 5.58 -3.77
N ARG A 110 -7.18 6.88 -4.11
CA ARG A 110 -6.25 7.48 -5.09
C ARG A 110 -4.80 7.43 -4.61
N PHE A 111 -4.58 7.48 -3.30
CA PHE A 111 -3.26 7.39 -2.69
C PHE A 111 -2.79 5.94 -2.46
N ASN A 112 -3.70 4.99 -2.24
CA ASN A 112 -3.35 3.62 -1.81
C ASN A 112 -3.62 2.53 -2.85
N LEU A 113 -4.47 2.84 -3.83
CA LEU A 113 -4.87 2.00 -4.95
C LEU A 113 -5.47 0.66 -4.50
N ASN A 114 -6.09 0.65 -3.32
CA ASN A 114 -6.77 -0.47 -2.67
C ASN A 114 -7.90 0.09 -1.82
N ARG A 115 -9.03 -0.62 -1.71
CA ARG A 115 -10.11 -0.24 -0.78
C ARG A 115 -9.58 -0.14 0.65
N LEU A 116 -10.06 0.83 1.41
CA LEU A 116 -9.62 1.10 2.77
C LEU A 116 -9.82 -0.13 3.67
N MET A 117 -8.76 -0.49 4.37
CA MET A 117 -8.66 -1.64 5.27
C MET A 117 -8.29 -1.16 6.67
N SER A 118 -8.36 -2.05 7.67
CA SER A 118 -7.94 -1.73 9.04
C SER A 118 -6.46 -1.34 9.17
N SER A 119 -5.61 -1.66 8.19
CA SER A 119 -4.22 -1.19 8.11
C SER A 119 -4.11 0.33 7.88
N PHE A 120 -5.20 1.03 7.59
CA PHE A 120 -5.22 2.49 7.63
C PHE A 120 -5.01 3.04 9.06
N LEU A 121 -5.48 2.34 10.09
CA LEU A 121 -5.30 2.76 11.49
C LEU A 121 -3.82 2.78 11.88
N GLU A 122 -3.03 1.86 11.35
CA GLU A 122 -1.57 1.80 11.53
C GLU A 122 -0.90 3.10 11.07
N ALA A 123 -1.27 3.60 9.88
CA ALA A 123 -0.71 4.83 9.35
C ALA A 123 -1.03 6.03 10.25
N ILE A 124 -2.27 6.12 10.75
CA ILE A 124 -2.69 7.18 11.69
C ILE A 124 -1.97 7.07 13.03
N GLU A 125 -1.82 5.85 13.58
CA GLU A 125 -1.17 5.62 14.87
C GLU A 125 0.32 5.96 14.82
N SER A 126 0.97 5.71 13.67
CA SER A 126 2.40 5.97 13.46
C SER A 126 2.76 7.44 13.22
N GLU A 127 1.77 8.33 13.10
CA GLU A 127 2.00 9.74 12.74
C GLU A 127 1.82 10.69 13.94
N PRO A 128 2.92 11.33 14.41
CA PRO A 128 2.86 12.31 15.49
C PRO A 128 1.96 13.52 15.18
N ASN A 129 1.94 14.01 13.92
CA ASN A 129 1.25 15.24 13.52
C ASN A 129 -0.19 15.01 13.02
N LYS A 130 -0.85 13.95 13.51
CA LYS A 130 -2.17 13.52 13.02
C LYS A 130 -3.28 14.57 13.19
N THR A 131 -3.20 15.44 14.20
CA THR A 131 -4.24 16.44 14.45
C THR A 131 -4.28 17.49 13.34
N GLU A 132 -3.11 18.04 13.01
CA GLU A 132 -2.92 19.00 11.94
C GLU A 132 -3.33 18.42 10.58
N LEU A 133 -2.94 17.16 10.31
CA LEU A 133 -3.33 16.45 9.10
C LEU A 133 -4.84 16.24 9.00
N ILE A 134 -5.52 15.86 10.10
CA ILE A 134 -6.99 15.69 10.10
C ILE A 134 -7.70 17.01 9.76
N PHE A 135 -7.28 18.12 10.38
CA PHE A 135 -7.88 19.43 10.07
C PHE A 135 -7.62 19.85 8.62
N HIS A 136 -6.41 19.61 8.13
CA HIS A 136 -6.08 19.87 6.74
C HIS A 136 -6.97 19.07 5.79
N TYR A 137 -7.10 17.75 5.97
CA TYR A 137 -7.95 16.93 5.10
C TYR A 137 -9.44 17.28 5.19
N ILE A 138 -9.94 17.68 6.36
CA ILE A 138 -11.30 18.21 6.50
C ILE A 138 -11.47 19.50 5.66
N SER A 139 -10.46 20.38 5.69
CA SER A 139 -10.50 21.64 4.93
C SER A 139 -10.38 21.42 3.43
N GLU A 140 -9.53 20.50 2.99
CA GLU A 140 -9.29 20.19 1.57
C GLU A 140 -10.52 19.50 0.95
N TYR A 141 -11.05 18.51 1.67
CA TYR A 141 -12.16 17.67 1.20
C TYR A 141 -13.52 18.11 1.77
N TYR A 142 -13.68 19.40 2.08
CA TYR A 142 -14.93 19.94 2.65
C TYR A 142 -16.16 19.68 1.76
N HIS A 143 -15.97 19.62 0.44
CA HIS A 143 -17.01 19.31 -0.52
C HIS A 143 -17.57 17.89 -0.34
N LEU A 144 -16.74 16.91 0.03
CA LEU A 144 -17.20 15.55 0.36
C LEU A 144 -18.03 15.53 1.65
N LEU A 145 -17.70 16.38 2.63
CA LEU A 145 -18.51 16.52 3.85
C LEU A 145 -19.89 17.09 3.52
N ILE A 146 -19.97 18.09 2.64
CA ILE A 146 -21.25 18.65 2.18
C ILE A 146 -22.08 17.56 1.49
N ILE A 147 -21.49 16.80 0.57
CA ILE A 147 -22.17 15.70 -0.12
C ILE A 147 -22.61 14.62 0.88
N PHE A 148 -21.78 14.29 1.87
CA PHE A 148 -22.10 13.33 2.92
C PHE A 148 -23.35 13.75 3.71
N PHE A 149 -23.41 14.99 4.18
CA PHE A 149 -24.56 15.49 4.94
C PHE A 149 -25.82 15.63 4.08
N LEU A 150 -25.68 16.05 2.82
CA LEU A 150 -26.80 16.08 1.86
C LEU A 150 -27.37 14.67 1.66
N PHE A 151 -26.48 13.68 1.46
CA PHE A 151 -26.90 12.30 1.25
C PHE A 151 -27.53 11.69 2.51
N LEU A 152 -26.98 12.00 3.70
CA LEU A 152 -27.58 11.63 4.97
C LEU A 152 -28.97 12.24 5.15
N PHE A 153 -29.16 13.52 4.78
CA PHE A 153 -30.45 14.19 4.85
C PHE A 153 -31.50 13.52 3.94
N VAL A 154 -31.12 13.23 2.68
CA VAL A 154 -31.99 12.52 1.73
C VAL A 154 -32.35 11.13 2.26
N TRP A 155 -31.38 10.42 2.85
CA TRP A 155 -31.64 9.10 3.44
C TRP A 155 -32.61 9.19 4.64
N ILE A 156 -32.44 10.17 5.53
CA ILE A 156 -33.36 10.43 6.65
C ILE A 156 -34.77 10.76 6.13
N PHE A 157 -34.88 11.53 5.05
CA PHE A 157 -36.16 11.82 4.41
C PHE A 157 -36.86 10.54 3.95
N PHE A 158 -36.19 9.69 3.15
CA PHE A 158 -36.77 8.43 2.67
C PHE A 158 -37.08 7.44 3.79
N TYR A 159 -36.27 7.42 4.86
CA TYR A 159 -36.58 6.61 6.04
C TYR A 159 -37.93 7.00 6.67
N LYS A 160 -38.22 8.31 6.74
CA LYS A 160 -39.45 8.85 7.36
C LYS A 160 -40.70 8.74 6.49
N VAL A 161 -40.57 8.41 5.20
CA VAL A 161 -41.71 8.21 4.28
C VAL A 161 -42.61 7.07 4.77
N VAL A 162 -42.02 5.96 5.21
CA VAL A 162 -42.77 4.80 5.73
C VAL A 162 -42.82 4.89 7.26
N LYS A 163 -43.97 5.29 7.79
CA LYS A 163 -44.20 5.39 9.24
C LYS A 163 -44.59 4.03 9.82
N HIS A 164 -44.22 3.83 11.09
CA HIS A 164 -44.78 2.73 11.87
C HIS A 164 -46.27 3.00 12.13
N ILE A 165 -47.12 2.02 11.84
CA ILE A 165 -48.56 2.08 12.15
C ILE A 165 -48.74 1.46 13.54
N ASP A 166 -49.28 2.23 14.48
CA ASP A 166 -49.68 1.71 15.79
C ASP A 166 -50.79 0.67 15.60
N GLN A 167 -50.44 -0.60 15.80
CA GLN A 167 -51.42 -1.65 15.96
C GLN A 167 -51.58 -1.90 17.46
N ASN A 168 -52.82 -1.88 17.95
CA ASN A 168 -53.12 -2.33 19.32
C ASN A 168 -52.54 -3.74 19.49
N THR A 169 -51.52 -3.85 20.35
CA THR A 169 -50.73 -5.07 20.51
C THR A 169 -51.56 -6.15 21.19
N PHE A 170 -52.30 -6.95 20.43
CA PHE A 170 -52.90 -8.16 20.96
C PHE A 170 -51.79 -9.21 21.17
N THR A 171 -51.20 -9.25 22.37
CA THR A 171 -50.22 -10.26 22.77
C THR A 171 -50.93 -11.59 23.03
N ASN A 172 -51.30 -12.31 21.98
CA ASN A 172 -51.86 -13.65 22.05
C ASN A 172 -50.80 -14.71 21.72
N LYS A 173 -51.13 -16.00 21.91
CA LYS A 173 -50.22 -17.12 21.59
C LYS A 173 -49.74 -17.10 20.12
N ASN A 174 -50.60 -16.70 19.18
CA ASN A 174 -50.28 -16.65 17.75
C ASN A 174 -49.26 -15.55 17.41
N TYR A 175 -49.25 -14.45 18.17
CA TYR A 175 -48.25 -13.38 18.05
C TYR A 175 -46.83 -13.88 18.39
N TYR A 176 -46.68 -14.62 19.48
CA TYR A 176 -45.38 -15.18 19.88
C TYR A 176 -44.91 -16.28 18.93
N ILE A 177 -45.82 -17.16 18.49
CA ILE A 177 -45.50 -18.21 17.51
C ILE A 177 -45.04 -17.58 16.19
N SER A 178 -45.80 -16.63 15.63
CA SER A 178 -45.40 -15.96 14.39
C SER A 178 -44.09 -15.18 14.55
N SER A 179 -43.85 -14.56 15.70
CA SER A 179 -42.58 -13.88 15.99
C SER A 179 -41.40 -14.83 16.07
N LEU A 180 -41.58 -16.03 16.63
CA LEU A 180 -40.54 -17.07 16.63
C LEU A 180 -40.20 -17.51 15.20
N PHE A 181 -41.22 -17.74 14.36
CA PHE A 181 -40.99 -18.06 12.94
C PHE A 181 -40.26 -16.93 12.20
N ILE A 182 -40.67 -15.67 12.38
CA ILE A 182 -39.99 -14.51 11.80
C ILE A 182 -38.55 -14.41 12.27
N PHE A 183 -38.30 -14.63 13.56
CA PHE A 183 -36.96 -14.64 14.13
C PHE A 183 -36.07 -15.70 13.49
N LEU A 184 -36.56 -16.94 13.36
CA LEU A 184 -35.83 -18.05 12.74
C LEU A 184 -35.54 -17.78 11.25
N ILE A 185 -36.54 -17.31 10.50
CA ILE A 185 -36.38 -16.98 9.07
C ILE A 185 -35.39 -15.81 8.90
N THR A 186 -35.53 -14.74 9.67
CA THR A 186 -34.64 -13.58 9.61
C THR A 186 -33.22 -13.97 9.98
N THR A 187 -33.05 -14.82 11.00
CA THR A 187 -31.74 -15.36 11.38
C THR A 187 -31.13 -16.18 10.25
N ALA A 188 -31.91 -17.04 9.59
CA ALA A 188 -31.44 -17.81 8.44
C ALA A 188 -31.03 -16.90 7.27
N LEU A 189 -31.80 -15.83 6.99
CA LEU A 189 -31.48 -14.83 5.97
C LEU A 189 -30.24 -14.00 6.34
N CYS A 190 -30.03 -13.67 7.62
CA CYS A 190 -28.82 -13.02 8.09
C CYS A 190 -27.60 -13.93 7.93
N ILE A 191 -27.71 -15.22 8.27
CA ILE A 191 -26.63 -16.20 8.05
C ILE A 191 -26.31 -16.32 6.55
N LEU A 192 -27.33 -16.35 5.70
CA LEU A 192 -27.18 -16.28 4.24
C LEU A 192 -26.43 -15.03 3.79
N GLY A 193 -26.87 -13.85 4.22
CA GLY A 193 -26.25 -12.58 3.87
C GLY A 193 -24.80 -12.50 4.35
N ALA A 194 -24.51 -12.96 5.57
CA ALA A 194 -23.15 -13.03 6.12
C ALA A 194 -22.21 -13.97 5.33
N ARG A 195 -22.77 -14.95 4.62
CA ARG A 195 -22.06 -15.86 3.70
C ARG A 195 -22.03 -15.35 2.26
N GLY A 196 -22.66 -14.21 1.98
CA GLY A 196 -22.75 -13.65 0.64
C GLY A 196 -23.79 -14.32 -0.26
N GLY A 197 -24.88 -14.82 0.32
CA GLY A 197 -26.09 -15.22 -0.43
C GLY A 197 -26.06 -16.59 -1.10
N ASP A 198 -25.08 -17.45 -0.82
CA ASP A 198 -24.98 -18.80 -1.42
C ASP A 198 -24.83 -19.90 -0.36
N PHE A 199 -25.78 -20.85 -0.34
CA PHE A 199 -25.71 -22.07 0.48
C PHE A 199 -24.98 -23.23 -0.20
N LYS A 200 -24.83 -23.23 -1.53
CA LYS A 200 -24.26 -24.35 -2.31
C LYS A 200 -22.74 -24.34 -2.31
N LYS A 201 -22.10 -23.17 -2.37
CA LYS A 201 -20.65 -23.08 -2.58
C LYS A 201 -19.80 -22.83 -1.34
N SER A 202 -20.37 -22.43 -0.20
CA SER A 202 -19.56 -22.03 0.95
C SER A 202 -20.15 -22.39 2.32
N THR A 203 -19.42 -23.24 3.05
CA THR A 203 -19.64 -23.47 4.49
C THR A 203 -19.03 -22.36 5.36
N ARG A 204 -18.22 -21.47 4.77
CA ARG A 204 -17.51 -20.37 5.46
C ARG A 204 -18.09 -18.99 5.10
N PRO A 205 -17.90 -17.96 5.95
CA PRO A 205 -18.19 -16.58 5.58
C PRO A 205 -17.43 -16.15 4.33
N ILE A 206 -18.03 -15.28 3.50
CA ILE A 206 -17.37 -14.68 2.35
C ILE A 206 -16.12 -13.89 2.80
N THR A 207 -15.12 -13.80 1.93
CA THR A 207 -13.83 -13.15 2.16
C THR A 207 -13.53 -12.13 1.08
N ILE A 208 -12.55 -11.25 1.32
CA ILE A 208 -12.18 -10.19 0.35
C ILE A 208 -11.73 -10.80 -0.98
N ILE A 209 -11.00 -11.91 -0.92
CA ILE A 209 -10.47 -12.56 -2.11
C ILE A 209 -11.55 -13.18 -3.00
N ASP A 210 -12.74 -13.47 -2.47
CA ASP A 210 -13.85 -14.00 -3.27
C ASP A 210 -14.39 -12.95 -4.27
N ALA A 211 -14.00 -11.67 -4.15
CA ALA A 211 -14.31 -10.64 -5.14
C ALA A 211 -13.57 -10.89 -6.47
N MET A 212 -12.44 -11.59 -6.41
CA MET A 212 -11.64 -11.96 -7.59
C MET A 212 -12.31 -13.03 -8.46
N ASP A 213 -13.22 -13.84 -7.91
CA ASP A 213 -13.82 -14.97 -8.63
C ASP A 213 -14.66 -14.55 -9.85
N ASN A 214 -15.11 -13.29 -9.89
CA ASN A 214 -16.07 -12.81 -10.87
C ASN A 214 -15.55 -11.65 -11.74
N VAL A 215 -14.25 -11.38 -11.69
CA VAL A 215 -13.62 -10.30 -12.47
C VAL A 215 -12.50 -10.83 -13.37
N ASN A 216 -12.42 -10.26 -14.56
CA ASN A 216 -11.33 -10.56 -15.50
C ASN A 216 -10.09 -9.70 -15.22
N ASN A 217 -10.29 -8.46 -14.77
CA ASN A 217 -9.24 -7.55 -14.34
C ASN A 217 -9.24 -7.47 -12.80
N PRO A 218 -8.11 -7.74 -12.12
CA PRO A 218 -7.99 -7.64 -10.67
C PRO A 218 -8.45 -6.32 -10.05
N GLN A 219 -8.25 -5.18 -10.73
CA GLN A 219 -8.65 -3.87 -10.20
C GLN A 219 -10.17 -3.75 -10.04
N HIS A 220 -10.95 -4.47 -10.86
CA HIS A 220 -12.41 -4.41 -10.77
C HIS A 220 -12.97 -5.12 -9.52
N ALA A 221 -12.15 -5.92 -8.81
CA ALA A 221 -12.56 -6.48 -7.53
C ALA A 221 -12.81 -5.37 -6.49
N ASP A 222 -12.06 -4.27 -6.53
CA ASP A 222 -12.25 -3.13 -5.63
C ASP A 222 -13.60 -2.44 -5.81
N ILE A 223 -14.19 -2.52 -7.01
CA ILE A 223 -15.54 -1.98 -7.30
C ILE A 223 -16.61 -2.86 -6.65
N ILE A 224 -16.44 -4.18 -6.73
CA ILE A 224 -17.36 -5.14 -6.12
C ILE A 224 -17.36 -4.98 -4.60
N LEU A 225 -16.19 -4.70 -4.01
CA LEU A 225 -16.01 -4.49 -2.58
C LEU A 225 -16.56 -3.14 -2.09
N ASN A 226 -17.14 -3.13 -0.89
CA ASN A 226 -17.45 -1.91 -0.15
C ASN A 226 -16.51 -1.73 1.05
N THR A 227 -16.23 -0.49 1.45
CA THR A 227 -15.27 -0.22 2.54
C THR A 227 -15.68 -0.81 3.89
N PRO A 228 -16.97 -0.77 4.29
CA PRO A 228 -17.42 -1.45 5.50
C PRO A 228 -17.10 -2.94 5.52
N PHE A 229 -17.22 -3.61 4.37
CA PHE A 229 -16.88 -5.02 4.20
C PHE A 229 -15.39 -5.26 4.42
N THR A 230 -14.54 -4.50 3.74
CA THR A 230 -13.09 -4.69 3.80
C THR A 230 -12.57 -4.45 5.21
N ILE A 231 -13.02 -3.39 5.89
CA ILE A 231 -12.68 -3.16 7.30
C ILE A 231 -13.13 -4.33 8.16
N LEU A 232 -14.40 -4.77 8.09
CA LEU A 232 -14.88 -5.88 8.92
C LEU A 232 -14.08 -7.18 8.69
N LYS A 233 -13.56 -7.40 7.48
CA LYS A 233 -12.80 -8.60 7.13
C LYS A 233 -11.32 -8.53 7.47
N THR A 234 -10.75 -7.34 7.59
CA THR A 234 -9.36 -7.17 8.03
C THR A 234 -9.26 -6.89 9.53
N LEU A 235 -10.33 -6.38 10.15
CA LEU A 235 -10.39 -6.13 11.59
C LEU A 235 -10.18 -7.45 12.35
N PHE A 236 -9.17 -7.48 13.22
CA PHE A 236 -8.74 -8.64 14.00
C PHE A 236 -8.16 -9.83 13.20
N LYS A 237 -7.97 -9.70 11.88
CA LYS A 237 -7.35 -10.76 11.08
C LYS A 237 -5.84 -10.78 11.37
N LYS A 238 -5.30 -11.97 11.64
CA LYS A 238 -3.85 -12.17 11.72
C LYS A 238 -3.25 -12.09 10.30
N PRO A 239 -2.34 -11.13 10.03
CA PRO A 239 -1.80 -10.94 8.68
C PRO A 239 -0.75 -11.98 8.31
N PHE A 240 -0.09 -12.60 9.30
CA PHE A 240 0.93 -13.63 9.09
C PHE A 240 0.35 -15.00 9.45
N LYS A 241 0.53 -15.98 8.57
CA LYS A 241 0.18 -17.39 8.79
C LYS A 241 1.30 -18.28 8.28
N LEU A 242 1.61 -19.33 9.02
CA LEU A 242 2.56 -20.35 8.57
C LEU A 242 1.98 -21.08 7.35
N ILE A 243 2.82 -21.30 6.35
CA ILE A 243 2.50 -22.02 5.12
C ILE A 243 3.48 -23.19 5.02
N ASN A 244 2.99 -24.41 4.79
CA ASN A 244 3.81 -25.62 4.76
C ASN A 244 3.54 -26.43 3.48
N ASN A 245 3.56 -25.76 2.32
CA ASN A 245 3.29 -26.39 1.03
C ASN A 245 4.56 -26.96 0.38
N PHE A 246 5.72 -26.34 0.64
CA PHE A 246 7.03 -26.75 0.13
C PHE A 246 7.99 -27.08 1.27
N ASN A 247 9.01 -27.89 1.01
CA ASN A 247 10.10 -28.09 1.98
C ASN A 247 11.14 -26.96 1.87
N GLN A 248 11.97 -26.78 2.90
CA GLN A 248 12.92 -25.66 2.97
C GLN A 248 14.06 -25.79 1.93
N GLU A 249 14.52 -27.00 1.62
CA GLU A 249 15.59 -27.22 0.64
C GLU A 249 15.14 -26.79 -0.77
N GLU A 250 13.92 -27.16 -1.14
CA GLU A 250 13.29 -26.77 -2.41
C GLU A 250 13.16 -25.24 -2.53
N ILE A 251 12.74 -24.58 -1.44
CA ILE A 251 12.66 -23.11 -1.35
C ILE A 251 14.05 -22.48 -1.53
N LEU A 252 15.06 -22.98 -0.81
CA LEU A 252 16.42 -22.44 -0.87
C LEU A 252 17.03 -22.61 -2.26
N ASN A 253 16.79 -23.74 -2.92
CA ASN A 253 17.28 -24.01 -4.26
C ASN A 253 16.61 -23.12 -5.33
N GLU A 254 15.30 -22.86 -5.20
CA GLU A 254 14.55 -22.05 -6.18
C GLU A 254 14.73 -20.53 -5.97
N LEU A 255 14.72 -20.07 -4.71
CA LEU A 255 14.79 -18.65 -4.37
C LEU A 255 16.21 -18.15 -4.14
N ASN A 256 17.16 -19.05 -3.87
CA ASN A 256 18.55 -18.70 -3.53
C ASN A 256 18.62 -17.62 -2.45
N SER A 257 17.82 -17.78 -1.38
CA SER A 257 17.61 -16.71 -0.40
C SER A 257 18.80 -16.47 0.54
N ILE A 258 19.87 -17.28 0.43
CA ILE A 258 21.15 -17.12 1.11
C ILE A 258 22.23 -16.94 0.06
N LYS A 259 22.96 -15.83 0.11
CA LYS A 259 23.89 -15.39 -0.94
C LYS A 259 25.25 -15.14 -0.36
N GLN A 260 26.26 -15.24 -1.21
CA GLN A 260 27.63 -14.89 -0.89
C GLN A 260 28.27 -14.28 -2.13
N TYR A 261 28.96 -13.17 -1.96
CA TYR A 261 29.67 -12.48 -3.04
C TYR A 261 31.16 -12.44 -2.79
N ASP A 262 31.90 -12.33 -3.87
CA ASP A 262 33.34 -12.53 -3.95
C ASP A 262 34.06 -11.32 -4.56
N ARG A 263 33.38 -10.17 -4.70
CA ARG A 263 33.96 -8.92 -5.23
C ARG A 263 35.19 -8.49 -4.45
N ALA A 264 36.35 -8.43 -5.10
CA ALA A 264 37.54 -7.81 -4.54
C ALA A 264 37.37 -6.28 -4.55
N LEU A 265 37.76 -5.64 -3.44
CA LEU A 265 37.91 -4.19 -3.40
C LEU A 265 39.38 -3.85 -3.67
N ASN A 266 39.61 -2.70 -4.31
CA ASN A 266 40.90 -2.03 -4.23
C ASN A 266 40.99 -1.38 -2.82
N ASP A 267 42.19 -1.17 -2.27
CA ASP A 267 42.51 -0.85 -0.86
C ASP A 267 41.69 0.24 -0.11
N ASN A 268 40.73 0.91 -0.76
CA ASN A 268 39.79 1.85 -0.15
C ASN A 268 38.32 1.40 -0.25
N SER A 269 37.75 1.05 0.90
CA SER A 269 36.29 0.91 1.09
C SER A 269 35.56 2.22 0.74
N PRO A 270 34.53 2.21 -0.14
CA PRO A 270 33.78 3.41 -0.50
C PRO A 270 32.76 3.79 0.58
N ASN A 271 32.44 5.08 0.68
CA ASN A 271 31.23 5.49 1.40
C ASN A 271 29.98 5.20 0.57
N PHE A 272 28.84 5.06 1.24
CA PHE A 272 27.54 4.88 0.58
C PHE A 272 26.56 5.95 1.05
N ILE A 273 25.84 6.56 0.11
CA ILE A 273 24.71 7.44 0.40
C ILE A 273 23.50 6.94 -0.39
N ILE A 274 22.50 6.44 0.33
CA ILE A 274 21.22 5.98 -0.22
C ILE A 274 20.20 7.11 -0.09
N PHE A 275 19.78 7.70 -1.21
CA PHE A 275 18.67 8.62 -1.27
C PHE A 275 17.38 7.88 -1.56
N ILE A 276 16.49 7.87 -0.57
CA ILE A 276 15.10 7.45 -0.69
C ILE A 276 14.27 8.71 -0.92
N LEU A 277 13.83 8.90 -2.15
CA LEU A 277 13.13 10.08 -2.62
C LEU A 277 11.63 9.87 -2.50
N GLU A 278 11.02 10.40 -1.45
CA GLU A 278 9.60 10.26 -1.13
C GLU A 278 8.69 10.41 -2.35
N SER A 279 7.91 9.38 -2.66
CA SER A 279 6.91 9.38 -3.74
C SER A 279 7.44 9.74 -5.15
N MET A 280 8.75 9.90 -5.37
CA MET A 280 9.35 10.35 -6.65
C MET A 280 9.50 9.19 -7.66
N GLY A 281 8.39 8.50 -7.94
CA GLY A 281 8.32 7.36 -8.86
C GLY A 281 8.83 7.65 -10.28
N ARG A 282 8.98 6.59 -11.09
CA ARG A 282 9.69 6.64 -12.40
C ARG A 282 9.08 7.65 -13.38
N GLU A 283 7.79 7.98 -13.25
CA GLU A 283 7.10 8.96 -14.08
C GLU A 283 7.79 10.33 -14.12
N TYR A 284 8.43 10.73 -13.02
CA TYR A 284 9.00 12.07 -12.93
C TYR A 284 10.39 12.22 -13.55
N TRP A 285 11.03 11.09 -13.87
CA TRP A 285 12.42 11.02 -14.33
C TRP A 285 12.48 11.04 -15.86
N GLY A 286 13.00 12.12 -16.45
CA GLY A 286 13.12 12.22 -17.90
C GLY A 286 14.04 11.16 -18.49
N SER A 287 15.15 10.90 -17.82
CA SER A 287 16.15 9.90 -18.17
C SER A 287 15.58 8.48 -18.32
N MET A 288 14.58 8.12 -17.51
CA MET A 288 13.99 6.77 -17.47
C MET A 288 12.76 6.59 -18.36
N ASN A 289 12.34 7.64 -19.07
CA ASN A 289 11.17 7.61 -19.95
C ASN A 289 11.48 7.76 -21.44
N LYS A 290 12.75 7.93 -21.80
CA LYS A 290 13.21 8.12 -23.19
C LYS A 290 12.73 7.04 -24.17
N LYS A 291 12.47 5.81 -23.69
CA LYS A 291 12.07 4.65 -24.51
C LYS A 291 10.59 4.25 -24.37
N ASN A 292 9.82 4.90 -23.49
CA ASN A 292 8.47 4.47 -23.15
C ASN A 292 7.37 4.98 -24.11
N ASN A 293 7.74 5.73 -25.16
CA ASN A 293 6.82 6.31 -26.16
C ASN A 293 5.58 6.98 -25.53
N ILE A 294 5.80 7.81 -24.51
CA ILE A 294 4.74 8.57 -23.85
C ILE A 294 4.56 9.91 -24.59
N GLU A 295 3.35 10.15 -25.09
CA GLU A 295 2.99 11.38 -25.80
C GLU A 295 3.13 12.61 -24.88
N ASP A 296 3.68 13.70 -25.43
CA ASP A 296 3.91 14.98 -24.75
C ASP A 296 4.59 14.87 -23.37
N PHE A 297 5.47 13.88 -23.20
CA PHE A 297 6.11 13.62 -21.92
C PHE A 297 7.05 14.74 -21.48
N ILE A 298 6.84 15.21 -20.25
CA ILE A 298 7.68 16.19 -19.56
C ILE A 298 8.36 15.53 -18.36
N GLY A 299 9.69 15.59 -18.31
CA GLY A 299 10.48 15.24 -17.13
C GLY A 299 10.52 16.36 -16.09
N TYR A 300 10.59 16.00 -14.81
CA TYR A 300 10.53 16.93 -13.68
C TYR A 300 11.79 16.93 -12.81
N THR A 301 12.83 16.18 -13.20
CA THR A 301 14.08 16.00 -12.45
C THR A 301 15.33 16.35 -13.27
N PRO A 302 15.48 17.60 -13.73
CA PRO A 302 16.58 17.98 -14.63
C PRO A 302 17.98 17.72 -14.06
N PHE A 303 18.18 17.85 -12.74
CA PHE A 303 19.48 17.52 -12.14
C PHE A 303 19.75 16.02 -12.13
N LEU A 304 18.80 15.21 -11.66
CA LEU A 304 18.94 13.74 -11.68
C LEU A 304 19.07 13.21 -13.11
N ASP A 305 18.39 13.82 -14.08
CA ASP A 305 18.52 13.45 -15.49
C ASP A 305 19.91 13.75 -16.04
N SER A 306 20.52 14.87 -15.65
CA SER A 306 21.92 15.17 -15.99
C SER A 306 22.90 14.21 -15.29
N LEU A 307 22.57 13.77 -14.07
CA LEU A 307 23.39 12.82 -13.32
C LEU A 307 23.30 11.42 -13.94
N ALA A 308 22.13 11.05 -14.47
CA ALA A 308 21.88 9.77 -15.11
C ALA A 308 22.81 9.51 -16.32
N GLU A 309 23.25 10.54 -17.04
CA GLU A 309 24.21 10.44 -18.15
C GLU A 309 25.61 9.96 -17.71
N HIS A 310 25.87 10.01 -16.39
CA HIS A 310 27.11 9.57 -15.77
C HIS A 310 26.89 8.48 -14.72
N SER A 311 25.74 7.80 -14.79
CA SER A 311 25.30 6.81 -13.80
C SER A 311 24.90 5.50 -14.48
N LEU A 312 24.85 4.42 -13.68
CA LEU A 312 24.21 3.18 -14.07
C LEU A 312 22.73 3.26 -13.70
N VAL A 313 21.86 3.20 -14.70
CA VAL A 313 20.42 3.42 -14.58
C VAL A 313 19.68 2.10 -14.80
N PHE A 314 18.77 1.75 -13.90
CA PHE A 314 17.88 0.60 -14.05
C PHE A 314 16.47 1.08 -14.40
N SER A 315 16.20 1.17 -15.70
CA SER A 315 14.96 1.77 -16.23
C SER A 315 13.72 0.90 -16.03
N ASN A 316 13.88 -0.39 -15.72
CA ASN A 316 12.81 -1.36 -15.50
C ASN A 316 12.73 -1.85 -14.04
N ALA A 317 12.90 -0.92 -13.10
CA ALA A 317 12.82 -1.19 -11.67
C ALA A 317 11.41 -0.95 -11.09
N PHE A 318 11.08 -1.73 -10.06
CA PHE A 318 9.78 -1.68 -9.38
C PHE A 318 9.91 -1.68 -7.85
N ALA A 319 9.06 -0.89 -7.21
CA ALA A 319 8.85 -0.95 -5.77
C ALA A 319 8.16 -2.27 -5.38
N THR A 320 8.47 -2.76 -4.19
CA THR A 320 7.75 -3.89 -3.55
C THR A 320 6.80 -3.40 -2.45
N SER A 321 6.35 -2.16 -2.56
CA SER A 321 5.40 -1.51 -1.67
C SER A 321 4.68 -0.34 -2.37
N ARG A 322 3.69 0.27 -1.68
CA ARG A 322 2.94 1.46 -2.12
C ARG A 322 2.94 2.62 -1.11
N LYS A 323 3.74 2.49 -0.05
CA LYS A 323 3.70 3.35 1.14
C LYS A 323 5.10 3.42 1.75
N SER A 324 5.47 4.58 2.29
CA SER A 324 6.79 4.86 2.84
C SER A 324 7.19 3.88 3.95
N ILE A 325 6.28 3.61 4.89
CA ILE A 325 6.48 2.64 6.00
C ILE A 325 6.80 1.22 5.51
N HIS A 326 6.44 0.89 4.27
CA HIS A 326 6.72 -0.40 3.62
C HIS A 326 7.94 -0.36 2.69
N GLY A 327 8.31 0.82 2.16
CA GLY A 327 9.44 0.98 1.24
C GLY A 327 10.80 0.82 1.92
N MET A 328 10.99 1.43 3.09
CA MET A 328 12.26 1.39 3.82
C MET A 328 12.75 -0.03 4.17
N PRO A 329 11.91 -0.96 4.70
CA PRO A 329 12.33 -2.35 4.91
C PRO A 329 12.77 -3.09 3.64
N SER A 330 12.16 -2.79 2.51
CA SER A 330 12.53 -3.42 1.24
C SER A 330 13.89 -2.93 0.75
N ILE A 331 14.10 -1.62 0.77
CA ILE A 331 15.34 -1.00 0.27
C ILE A 331 16.55 -1.39 1.14
N LEU A 332 16.40 -1.35 2.47
CA LEU A 332 17.52 -1.55 3.40
C LEU A 332 17.74 -3.01 3.81
N ALA A 333 16.70 -3.84 3.84
CA ALA A 333 16.79 -5.22 4.33
C ALA A 333 16.30 -6.26 3.31
N GLY A 334 15.87 -5.85 2.12
CA GLY A 334 15.30 -6.74 1.11
C GLY A 334 13.94 -7.31 1.50
N ILE A 335 13.25 -6.74 2.50
CA ILE A 335 11.98 -7.25 3.02
C ILE A 335 10.82 -6.57 2.28
N PRO A 336 10.13 -7.24 1.34
CA PRO A 336 8.96 -6.64 0.71
C PRO A 336 7.81 -6.55 1.72
N SER A 337 6.75 -5.86 1.34
CA SER A 337 5.59 -5.76 2.20
C SER A 337 4.28 -6.03 1.48
N PHE A 338 3.30 -6.51 2.24
CA PHE A 338 2.02 -6.97 1.73
C PHE A 338 0.85 -6.26 2.44
N GLU A 339 0.01 -6.98 3.18
CA GLU A 339 -1.22 -6.43 3.80
C GLU A 339 -0.91 -5.43 4.94
N ILE A 340 0.15 -5.67 5.72
CA ILE A 340 0.63 -4.77 6.78
C ILE A 340 2.14 -4.55 6.67
N SER A 341 2.64 -3.42 7.17
CA SER A 341 4.08 -3.17 7.18
C SER A 341 4.80 -4.07 8.17
N TYR A 342 6.03 -4.48 7.83
CA TYR A 342 6.91 -5.22 8.73
C TYR A 342 7.11 -4.49 10.07
N THR A 343 7.27 -3.16 10.02
CA THR A 343 7.55 -2.31 11.19
C THR A 343 6.43 -2.29 12.22
N SER A 344 5.20 -2.58 11.78
CA SER A 344 4.00 -2.57 12.61
C SER A 344 3.51 -3.96 12.99
N THR A 345 4.27 -5.00 12.61
CA THR A 345 4.00 -6.37 13.04
C THR A 345 4.44 -6.58 14.49
N PRO A 346 3.88 -7.59 15.20
CA PRO A 346 4.44 -8.03 16.47
C PRO A 346 5.87 -8.59 16.35
N TYR A 347 6.36 -8.81 15.12
CA TYR A 347 7.68 -9.36 14.83
C TYR A 347 8.74 -8.28 14.56
N SER A 348 8.40 -6.99 14.62
CA SER A 348 9.28 -5.87 14.24
C SER A 348 10.52 -5.69 15.14
N LYS A 349 10.57 -6.37 16.29
CA LYS A 349 11.68 -6.34 17.26
C LYS A 349 12.73 -7.43 17.06
N GLN A 350 12.49 -8.39 16.15
CA GLN A 350 13.49 -9.44 15.90
C GLN A 350 14.74 -8.84 15.24
N LYS A 351 15.88 -9.55 15.39
CA LYS A 351 17.11 -9.18 14.67
C LYS A 351 16.90 -9.37 13.17
N ILE A 352 17.29 -8.37 12.38
CA ILE A 352 17.18 -8.37 10.93
C ILE A 352 18.56 -8.19 10.33
N GLU A 353 18.89 -9.06 9.39
CA GLU A 353 20.04 -8.84 8.52
C GLU A 353 19.67 -7.85 7.40
N SER A 354 20.50 -6.84 7.22
CA SER A 354 20.26 -5.68 6.36
C SER A 354 21.56 -5.07 5.89
N ILE A 355 21.50 -4.05 5.02
CA ILE A 355 22.71 -3.33 4.63
C ILE A 355 23.38 -2.65 5.83
N VAL A 356 22.59 -2.21 6.81
CA VAL A 356 23.08 -1.53 8.01
C VAL A 356 23.85 -2.51 8.88
N SER A 357 23.28 -3.70 9.15
CA SER A 357 23.97 -4.71 9.95
C SER A 357 25.24 -5.23 9.27
N VAL A 358 25.25 -5.32 7.94
CA VAL A 358 26.45 -5.65 7.16
C VAL A 358 27.50 -4.54 7.29
N ALA A 359 27.12 -3.29 7.08
CA ALA A 359 28.02 -2.14 7.20
C ALA A 359 28.62 -2.02 8.62
N ASN A 360 27.81 -2.19 9.66
CA ASN A 360 28.28 -2.23 11.05
C ASN A 360 29.30 -3.35 11.28
N SER A 361 29.09 -4.53 10.70
CA SER A 361 30.03 -5.66 10.82
C SER A 361 31.36 -5.41 10.09
N MET A 362 31.43 -4.37 9.27
CA MET A 362 32.62 -3.90 8.55
C MET A 362 33.11 -2.54 9.07
N ASP A 363 32.69 -2.16 10.29
CA ASP A 363 33.10 -0.94 11.00
C ASP A 363 32.78 0.39 10.29
N TYR A 364 31.67 0.44 9.52
CA TYR A 364 31.17 1.69 8.94
C TYR A 364 30.41 2.53 9.99
N ASP A 365 30.57 3.86 9.96
CA ASP A 365 29.62 4.76 10.65
C ASP A 365 28.28 4.73 9.90
N THR A 366 27.21 4.35 10.59
CA THR A 366 25.87 4.29 9.99
C THR A 366 24.97 5.42 10.48
N SER A 367 24.32 6.10 9.53
CA SER A 367 23.47 7.25 9.84
C SER A 367 22.17 7.24 9.02
N PHE A 368 21.04 7.49 9.67
CA PHE A 368 19.73 7.70 9.02
C PHE A 368 19.28 9.15 9.17
N PHE A 369 18.98 9.81 8.04
CA PHE A 369 18.55 11.20 7.97
C PHE A 369 17.10 11.27 7.46
N HIS A 370 16.19 11.85 8.26
CA HIS A 370 14.79 12.01 7.87
C HIS A 370 14.17 13.27 8.50
N GLY A 371 13.82 14.26 7.68
CA GLY A 371 13.45 15.60 8.13
C GLY A 371 12.16 15.72 8.95
N ALA A 372 11.39 14.65 9.10
CA ALA A 372 10.16 14.65 9.90
C ALA A 372 10.43 14.59 11.41
N SER A 373 9.35 14.69 12.20
CA SER A 373 9.38 14.41 13.63
C SER A 373 9.96 13.01 13.89
N ASN A 374 10.87 12.90 14.86
CA ASN A 374 11.49 11.62 15.20
C ASN A 374 10.41 10.60 15.58
N GLY A 375 10.36 9.49 14.85
CA GLY A 375 9.34 8.44 15.02
C GLY A 375 8.15 8.50 14.05
N SER A 376 8.02 9.55 13.24
CA SER A 376 7.06 9.57 12.12
C SER A 376 7.24 8.31 11.25
N MET A 377 6.12 7.69 10.89
CA MET A 377 6.03 6.43 10.14
C MET A 377 6.77 5.24 10.79
N GLY A 378 7.12 5.34 12.08
CA GLY A 378 7.88 4.30 12.79
C GLY A 378 9.35 4.19 12.37
N PHE A 379 9.89 5.12 11.59
CA PHE A 379 11.26 5.01 11.05
C PHE A 379 12.35 5.05 12.11
N LEU A 380 12.18 5.78 13.22
CA LEU A 380 13.14 5.73 14.33
C LEU A 380 13.21 4.33 14.94
N GLY A 381 12.06 3.72 15.21
CA GLY A 381 11.99 2.36 15.77
C GLY A 381 12.63 1.33 14.84
N PHE A 382 12.32 1.40 13.53
CA PHE A 382 12.91 0.49 12.55
C PHE A 382 14.42 0.74 12.36
N SER A 383 14.87 1.99 12.38
CA SER A 383 16.30 2.33 12.31
C SER A 383 17.06 1.70 13.48
N ASN A 384 16.49 1.75 14.68
CA ASN A 384 17.06 1.09 15.86
C ASN A 384 17.08 -0.45 15.72
N THR A 385 16.03 -1.04 15.13
CA THR A 385 16.02 -2.50 14.84
C THR A 385 17.12 -2.90 13.85
N LEU A 386 17.39 -2.08 12.83
CA LEU A 386 18.48 -2.33 11.87
C LEU A 386 19.87 -2.08 12.49
N GLY A 387 19.93 -1.28 13.57
CA GLY A 387 21.15 -0.97 14.30
C GLY A 387 21.91 0.24 13.76
N PHE A 388 21.23 1.25 13.20
CA PHE A 388 21.91 2.50 12.85
C PHE A 388 22.58 3.14 14.08
N ASP A 389 23.81 3.63 13.93
CA ASP A 389 24.52 4.31 15.03
C ASP A 389 23.91 5.68 15.33
N ASN A 390 23.41 6.36 14.30
CA ASN A 390 22.89 7.72 14.41
C ASN A 390 21.56 7.89 13.67
N TYR A 391 20.63 8.62 14.29
CA TYR A 391 19.40 9.10 13.68
C TYR A 391 19.37 10.62 13.74
N TYR A 392 19.15 11.27 12.61
CA TYR A 392 19.03 12.72 12.51
C TYR A 392 17.68 13.07 11.88
N GLY A 393 16.77 13.61 12.67
CA GLY A 393 15.52 14.16 12.17
C GLY A 393 15.28 15.60 12.57
N ARG A 394 14.01 16.00 12.64
CA ARG A 394 13.63 17.39 12.98
C ARG A 394 14.26 17.85 14.30
N ASN A 395 14.34 16.96 15.29
CA ASN A 395 14.91 17.26 16.59
C ASN A 395 16.40 17.62 16.49
N GLU A 396 17.17 16.83 15.75
CA GLU A 396 18.61 17.05 15.57
C GLU A 396 18.92 18.20 14.60
N PHE A 397 17.98 18.52 13.70
CA PHE A 397 18.04 19.72 12.85
C PHE A 397 17.85 21.01 13.67
N ASN A 398 16.98 20.97 14.69
CA ASN A 398 16.77 22.01 15.70
C ASN A 398 16.54 23.43 15.14
N ASN A 399 15.71 23.54 14.09
CA ASN A 399 15.31 24.84 13.54
C ASN A 399 13.94 24.76 12.86
N ASP A 400 12.90 24.98 13.65
CA ASP A 400 11.51 24.92 13.20
C ASP A 400 11.09 26.05 12.23
N LYS A 401 11.97 27.02 11.93
CA LYS A 401 11.69 28.01 10.87
C LYS A 401 11.64 27.38 9.47
N GLU A 402 12.24 26.20 9.32
CA GLU A 402 12.24 25.43 8.07
C GLU A 402 11.23 24.26 8.13
N TYR A 403 10.37 24.21 9.15
CA TYR A 403 9.25 23.26 9.22
C TYR A 403 8.13 23.69 8.27
N ASP A 404 7.56 22.75 7.53
CA ASP A 404 6.50 22.98 6.56
C ASP A 404 5.11 23.20 7.18
N GLY A 405 4.94 22.86 8.46
CA GLY A 405 3.67 22.91 9.17
C GLY A 405 2.92 21.58 9.23
N TYR A 406 3.34 20.57 8.47
CA TYR A 406 2.63 19.31 8.28
C TYR A 406 3.53 18.09 8.51
N TRP A 407 4.58 17.91 7.71
CA TRP A 407 5.39 16.69 7.68
C TRP A 407 6.77 16.85 8.30
N GLY A 408 7.48 17.95 8.02
CA GLY A 408 8.83 18.12 8.54
C GLY A 408 9.63 19.26 7.93
N ILE A 409 10.95 19.16 8.05
CA ILE A 409 11.89 20.15 7.53
C ILE A 409 12.01 20.03 6.01
N TRP A 410 11.89 21.16 5.31
CA TRP A 410 12.04 21.21 3.85
C TRP A 410 13.33 20.54 3.34
N ASP A 411 13.25 19.90 2.17
CA ASP A 411 14.37 19.08 1.64
C ASP A 411 15.67 19.88 1.44
N GLU A 412 15.63 21.11 0.91
CA GLU A 412 16.83 21.93 0.68
C GLU A 412 17.65 22.16 1.95
N PRO A 413 17.13 22.82 3.00
CA PRO A 413 17.88 23.04 4.23
C PRO A 413 18.25 21.73 4.93
N PHE A 414 17.39 20.71 4.90
CA PHE A 414 17.71 19.42 5.52
C PHE A 414 18.89 18.72 4.83
N LEU A 415 18.95 18.71 3.50
CA LEU A 415 20.09 18.20 2.75
C LEU A 415 21.38 19.00 3.03
N GLN A 416 21.29 20.32 3.24
CA GLN A 416 22.45 21.12 3.66
C GLN A 416 22.97 20.70 5.04
N TYR A 417 22.04 20.40 5.96
CA TYR A 417 22.38 19.85 7.27
C TYR A 417 23.03 18.47 7.14
N THR A 418 22.45 17.54 6.37
CA THR A 418 23.02 16.22 6.09
C THR A 418 24.47 16.34 5.60
N LYS A 419 24.72 17.20 4.61
CA LYS A 419 26.08 17.46 4.10
C LYS A 419 27.05 17.87 5.22
N LYS A 420 26.64 18.85 6.03
CA LYS A 420 27.46 19.38 7.14
C LYS A 420 27.75 18.31 8.20
N THR A 421 26.82 17.40 8.43
CA THR A 421 27.00 16.26 9.33
C THR A 421 27.99 15.26 8.73
N LEU A 422 27.83 14.89 7.46
CA LEU A 422 28.74 13.96 6.76
C LEU A 422 30.18 14.47 6.64
N ASP A 423 30.40 15.79 6.53
CA ASP A 423 31.75 16.36 6.55
C ASP A 423 32.55 16.07 7.82
N LYS A 424 31.86 15.73 8.91
CA LYS A 424 32.46 15.46 10.23
C LYS A 424 32.56 13.97 10.53
N LYS A 425 32.06 13.11 9.65
CA LYS A 425 32.04 11.66 9.85
C LYS A 425 33.38 11.05 9.48
N GLU A 426 33.75 10.00 10.21
CA GLU A 426 34.87 9.14 9.84
C GLU A 426 34.46 8.28 8.64
N GLN A 427 35.41 8.02 7.74
CA GLN A 427 35.19 7.19 6.57
C GLN A 427 35.79 5.80 6.84
N PRO A 428 35.14 4.71 6.38
CA PRO A 428 33.94 4.73 5.54
C PRO A 428 32.63 4.88 6.33
N PHE A 429 31.61 5.47 5.70
CA PHE A 429 30.27 5.60 6.27
C PHE A 429 29.17 5.10 5.32
N LEU A 430 28.04 4.70 5.89
CA LEU A 430 26.78 4.43 5.20
C LEU A 430 25.71 5.40 5.72
N ALA A 431 25.26 6.30 4.85
CA ALA A 431 24.17 7.21 5.13
C ALA A 431 22.92 6.85 4.33
N THR A 432 21.77 6.83 4.98
CA THR A 432 20.47 6.79 4.30
C THR A 432 19.76 8.13 4.52
N VAL A 433 19.26 8.73 3.44
CA VAL A 433 18.57 10.03 3.45
C VAL A 433 17.18 9.83 2.87
N PHE A 434 16.16 10.15 3.65
CA PHE A 434 14.76 10.07 3.24
C PHE A 434 14.19 11.50 3.14
N THR A 435 13.83 11.94 1.93
CA THR A 435 13.22 13.26 1.66
C THR A 435 11.74 13.27 2.06
N ILE A 436 11.10 14.44 2.13
CA ILE A 436 9.70 14.50 2.62
C ILE A 436 8.79 15.46 1.86
N THR A 437 9.33 16.36 1.03
CA THR A 437 8.54 17.49 0.49
C THR A 437 7.40 17.06 -0.45
N SER A 438 7.50 15.88 -1.05
CA SER A 438 6.54 15.28 -1.99
C SER A 438 5.35 14.60 -1.31
N HIS A 439 4.82 15.21 -0.24
CA HIS A 439 3.57 14.81 0.43
C HIS A 439 2.46 15.86 0.23
N GLU A 440 1.21 15.42 0.26
CA GLU A 440 0.02 16.31 0.35
C GLU A 440 0.16 17.20 1.60
N PRO A 441 0.09 18.55 1.53
CA PRO A 441 -0.59 19.39 0.52
C PRO A 441 0.21 19.80 -0.73
N TYR A 442 1.33 19.14 -1.03
CA TYR A 442 2.18 19.42 -2.19
C TYR A 442 2.64 20.89 -2.27
N VAL A 443 3.07 21.41 -1.13
CA VAL A 443 3.58 22.77 -0.95
C VAL A 443 5.11 22.77 -0.94
N ILE A 444 5.69 23.92 -1.28
CA ILE A 444 7.14 24.16 -1.20
C ILE A 444 7.40 25.48 -0.45
N PRO A 445 8.64 25.79 -0.02
CA PRO A 445 8.92 27.05 0.64
C PRO A 445 8.53 28.26 -0.23
N LYS A 446 7.85 29.25 0.36
CA LYS A 446 7.39 30.47 -0.33
C LYS A 446 8.48 31.19 -1.14
N LYS A 447 9.74 31.14 -0.66
CA LYS A 447 10.91 31.72 -1.36
C LYS A 447 11.16 31.11 -2.75
N TYR A 448 10.61 29.94 -3.04
CA TYR A 448 10.72 29.22 -4.31
C TYR A 448 9.42 29.17 -5.11
N ASP A 449 8.33 29.79 -4.64
CA ASP A 449 7.01 29.65 -5.28
C ASP A 449 6.97 30.06 -6.75
N LYS A 450 7.71 31.11 -7.11
CA LYS A 450 7.81 31.62 -8.48
C LYS A 450 8.91 30.96 -9.31
N LYS A 451 9.72 30.09 -8.69
CA LYS A 451 10.86 29.45 -9.36
C LYS A 451 10.45 28.22 -10.16
N PHE A 452 9.47 27.49 -9.67
CA PHE A 452 9.00 26.25 -10.29
C PHE A 452 7.55 26.41 -10.70
N ASN A 453 7.24 26.13 -11.97
CA ASN A 453 5.85 26.01 -12.39
C ASN A 453 5.22 24.75 -11.76
N GLN A 454 3.90 24.77 -11.58
CA GLN A 454 3.14 23.69 -10.94
C GLN A 454 3.29 22.36 -11.68
N GLY A 455 3.48 22.38 -13.00
CA GLY A 455 3.38 21.20 -13.86
C GLY A 455 1.92 20.79 -14.07
N LEU A 456 1.71 19.54 -14.49
CA LEU A 456 0.39 18.98 -14.82
C LEU A 456 -0.42 18.49 -13.61
N ILE A 457 0.26 18.12 -12.51
CA ILE A 457 -0.34 17.71 -11.23
C ILE A 457 0.46 18.34 -10.08
N PRO A 458 -0.12 18.52 -8.88
CA PRO A 458 0.53 19.25 -7.79
C PRO A 458 1.91 18.71 -7.39
N MET A 459 2.07 17.39 -7.40
CA MET A 459 3.32 16.71 -7.08
C MET A 459 4.54 17.23 -7.87
N HIS A 460 4.35 17.64 -9.13
CA HIS A 460 5.44 18.04 -10.02
C HIS A 460 6.25 19.25 -9.49
N LYS A 461 5.61 20.15 -8.75
CA LYS A 461 6.30 21.30 -8.14
C LYS A 461 7.23 20.84 -7.00
N CYS A 462 6.77 19.91 -6.16
CA CYS A 462 7.56 19.30 -5.08
C CYS A 462 8.75 18.52 -5.64
N VAL A 463 8.52 17.66 -6.63
CA VAL A 463 9.58 16.89 -7.32
C VAL A 463 10.70 17.80 -7.81
N ARG A 464 10.37 18.91 -8.48
CA ARG A 464 11.36 19.89 -8.96
C ARG A 464 12.12 20.58 -7.84
N TYR A 465 11.44 20.85 -6.74
CA TYR A 465 12.08 21.43 -5.55
C TYR A 465 13.06 20.44 -4.91
N THR A 466 12.70 19.16 -4.77
CA THR A 466 13.58 18.11 -4.25
C THR A 466 14.78 17.87 -5.19
N ASP A 467 14.56 17.81 -6.51
CA ASP A 467 15.63 17.71 -7.51
C ASP A 467 16.59 18.91 -7.45
N PHE A 468 16.06 20.13 -7.31
CA PHE A 468 16.87 21.32 -7.07
C PHE A 468 17.67 21.23 -5.76
N SER A 469 17.06 20.69 -4.70
CA SER A 469 17.69 20.51 -3.39
C SER A 469 18.87 19.54 -3.46
N LEU A 470 18.71 18.43 -4.21
CA LEU A 470 19.78 17.49 -4.52
C LEU A 470 20.90 18.15 -5.33
N ARG A 471 20.56 18.98 -6.34
CA ARG A 471 21.58 19.74 -7.08
C ARG A 471 22.45 20.59 -6.14
N ARG A 472 21.82 21.29 -5.21
CA ARG A 472 22.52 22.14 -4.22
C ARG A 472 23.38 21.32 -3.27
N PHE A 473 22.91 20.14 -2.84
CA PHE A 473 23.71 19.18 -2.09
C PHE A 473 24.96 18.79 -2.88
N PHE A 474 24.81 18.31 -4.12
CA PHE A 474 25.94 17.88 -4.95
C PHE A 474 26.93 19.00 -5.28
N GLU A 475 26.45 20.20 -5.60
CA GLU A 475 27.31 21.38 -5.85
C GLU A 475 28.25 21.67 -4.68
N LYS A 476 27.79 21.49 -3.44
CA LYS A 476 28.58 21.73 -2.23
C LYS A 476 29.40 20.51 -1.82
N SER A 477 28.83 19.31 -1.95
CA SER A 477 29.48 18.05 -1.59
C SER A 477 30.67 17.73 -2.48
N LYS A 478 30.70 18.19 -3.74
CA LYS A 478 31.89 18.09 -4.63
C LYS A 478 33.20 18.62 -4.01
N LYS A 479 33.10 19.50 -2.99
CA LYS A 479 34.24 20.09 -2.28
C LYS A 479 34.67 19.29 -1.04
N SER A 480 33.91 18.27 -0.65
CA SER A 480 34.18 17.46 0.53
C SER A 480 35.13 16.30 0.21
N ASN A 481 35.97 15.93 1.18
CA ASN A 481 36.98 14.88 1.02
C ASN A 481 36.36 13.49 0.75
N TRP A 482 35.15 13.22 1.26
CA TRP A 482 34.45 11.95 1.08
C TRP A 482 33.88 11.76 -0.34
N PHE A 483 33.58 12.84 -1.06
CA PHE A 483 32.76 12.79 -2.28
C PHE A 483 33.32 11.91 -3.39
N LYS A 484 34.63 11.96 -3.64
CA LYS A 484 35.27 11.19 -4.72
C LYS A 484 35.20 9.68 -4.50
N ASN A 485 35.18 9.24 -3.24
CA ASN A 485 35.10 7.83 -2.86
C ASN A 485 33.72 7.52 -2.24
N THR A 486 32.66 7.98 -2.89
CA THR A 486 31.27 7.75 -2.44
C THR A 486 30.44 7.21 -3.59
N ILE A 487 29.70 6.14 -3.31
CA ILE A 487 28.67 5.60 -4.17
C ILE A 487 27.33 6.16 -3.70
N PHE A 488 26.62 6.79 -4.63
CA PHE A 488 25.31 7.36 -4.41
C PHE A 488 24.26 6.46 -5.07
N ILE A 489 23.27 6.04 -4.30
CA ILE A 489 22.15 5.24 -4.78
C ILE A 489 20.89 6.10 -4.68
N PHE A 490 20.11 6.16 -5.75
CA PHE A 490 18.85 6.87 -5.77
C PHE A 490 17.72 5.92 -6.10
N THR A 491 16.66 5.99 -5.31
CA THR A 491 15.38 5.32 -5.53
C THR A 491 14.27 6.17 -4.94
N ALA A 492 13.03 5.98 -5.35
CA ALA A 492 11.89 6.38 -4.52
C ALA A 492 11.50 5.22 -3.60
N ASP A 493 10.73 5.49 -2.56
CA ASP A 493 10.12 4.48 -1.69
C ASP A 493 8.90 3.82 -2.33
N HIS A 494 8.09 4.60 -3.06
CA HIS A 494 6.98 4.16 -3.91
C HIS A 494 6.65 5.22 -4.98
N SER A 495 5.67 4.92 -5.84
CA SER A 495 5.02 5.92 -6.69
C SER A 495 3.75 6.44 -6.02
N ASN A 496 3.26 7.62 -6.43
CA ASN A 496 2.06 8.25 -5.87
C ASN A 496 1.14 8.73 -7.00
N GLN A 497 0.91 10.05 -7.12
CA GLN A 497 0.08 10.61 -8.19
C GLN A 497 0.64 10.31 -9.58
N SER A 498 -0.22 10.01 -10.54
CA SER A 498 0.18 9.78 -11.94
C SER A 498 -0.69 10.59 -12.88
N TYR A 499 -0.08 11.17 -13.90
CA TYR A 499 -0.76 11.95 -14.93
C TYR A 499 -0.89 11.15 -16.23
N TYR A 500 0.20 10.49 -16.66
CA TYR A 500 0.20 9.79 -17.94
C TYR A 500 -0.48 8.42 -17.82
N SER A 501 -1.33 8.09 -18.80
CA SER A 501 -2.04 6.80 -18.89
C SER A 501 -1.10 5.59 -18.84
N TYR A 502 0.14 5.74 -19.31
CA TYR A 502 1.19 4.73 -19.19
C TYR A 502 1.44 4.31 -17.73
N TYR A 503 1.50 5.27 -16.81
CA TYR A 503 1.75 5.04 -15.38
C TYR A 503 0.48 4.70 -14.60
N GLN A 504 -0.70 5.00 -15.15
CA GLN A 504 -1.98 4.58 -14.59
C GLN A 504 -2.26 3.08 -14.79
N LYS A 505 -1.52 2.38 -15.66
CA LYS A 505 -1.63 0.91 -15.81
C LYS A 505 -1.24 0.20 -14.51
N THR A 506 -1.96 -0.87 -14.14
CA THR A 506 -1.84 -1.54 -12.83
C THR A 506 -0.42 -1.81 -12.35
N ILE A 507 0.42 -2.40 -13.21
CA ILE A 507 1.80 -2.74 -12.86
C ILE A 507 2.71 -1.51 -12.86
N ASN A 508 2.48 -0.55 -13.74
CA ASN A 508 3.31 0.65 -13.84
C ASN A 508 3.12 1.61 -12.66
N ARG A 509 2.04 1.46 -11.87
CA ARG A 509 1.89 2.10 -10.55
C ARG A 509 2.95 1.67 -9.53
N PHE A 510 3.71 0.61 -9.81
CA PHE A 510 4.84 0.20 -8.98
C PHE A 510 6.19 0.58 -9.60
N ALA A 511 6.21 1.21 -10.76
CA ALA A 511 7.45 1.58 -11.44
C ALA A 511 8.22 2.64 -10.64
N ASN A 512 9.47 2.35 -10.33
CA ASN A 512 10.29 3.15 -9.43
C ASN A 512 11.70 3.32 -10.03
N PRO A 513 12.36 4.48 -9.92
CA PRO A 513 13.76 4.64 -10.29
C PRO A 513 14.70 3.76 -9.46
N ILE A 514 15.73 3.19 -10.08
CA ILE A 514 16.98 2.83 -9.38
C ILE A 514 18.14 3.38 -10.20
N MET A 515 19.00 4.18 -9.58
CA MET A 515 20.18 4.76 -10.22
C MET A 515 21.38 4.70 -9.28
N ILE A 516 22.54 4.27 -9.79
CA ILE A 516 23.80 4.21 -9.05
C ILE A 516 24.79 5.16 -9.71
N TYR A 517 25.29 6.13 -8.94
CA TYR A 517 26.28 7.10 -9.36
C TYR A 517 27.54 6.98 -8.51
N MET A 518 28.71 6.97 -9.14
CA MET A 518 29.98 7.14 -8.45
C MET A 518 30.87 8.06 -9.28
N PRO A 519 31.43 9.14 -8.71
CA PRO A 519 32.30 10.05 -9.46
C PRO A 519 33.48 9.33 -10.10
N ASN A 520 33.75 9.62 -11.38
CA ASN A 520 34.86 9.06 -12.15
C ASN A 520 34.90 7.52 -12.22
N SER A 521 33.74 6.86 -12.15
CA SER A 521 33.64 5.40 -12.31
C SER A 521 33.12 4.98 -13.68
N GLU A 522 33.22 3.66 -13.95
CA GLU A 522 32.62 2.97 -15.09
C GLU A 522 31.13 2.62 -14.87
N PHE A 523 30.51 3.04 -13.76
CA PHE A 523 29.06 2.87 -13.55
C PHE A 523 28.28 3.85 -14.43
N LYS A 524 28.23 3.53 -15.72
CA LYS A 524 27.55 4.32 -16.75
C LYS A 524 26.74 3.41 -17.65
N GLY A 525 25.58 3.88 -18.06
CA GLY A 525 24.72 3.20 -19.03
C GLY A 525 23.37 2.82 -18.45
N GLU A 526 22.55 2.15 -19.26
CA GLU A 526 21.19 1.79 -18.92
C GLU A 526 21.01 0.28 -18.99
N ILE A 527 20.53 -0.31 -17.90
CA ILE A 527 20.16 -1.72 -17.82
C ILE A 527 18.63 -1.81 -17.74
N ASN A 528 18.01 -2.39 -18.77
CA ASN A 528 16.55 -2.50 -18.87
C ASN A 528 16.00 -3.86 -18.39
N SER A 529 16.84 -4.71 -17.77
CA SER A 529 16.36 -5.94 -17.13
C SER A 529 15.51 -5.61 -15.92
N LEU A 530 14.59 -6.51 -15.58
CA LEU A 530 13.72 -6.35 -14.42
C LEU A 530 14.55 -6.19 -13.13
N ALA A 531 14.18 -5.21 -12.31
CA ALA A 531 14.80 -4.93 -11.02
C ALA A 531 13.75 -4.60 -9.95
N SER A 532 14.12 -4.80 -8.69
CA SER A 532 13.27 -4.62 -7.52
C SER A 532 13.98 -3.81 -6.43
N HIS A 533 13.22 -3.13 -5.55
CA HIS A 533 13.78 -2.58 -4.31
C HIS A 533 14.53 -3.62 -3.47
N MET A 534 14.10 -4.89 -3.52
CA MET A 534 14.77 -5.98 -2.82
C MET A 534 16.22 -6.19 -3.31
N ASP A 535 16.54 -5.73 -4.52
CA ASP A 535 17.86 -5.88 -5.13
C ASP A 535 18.86 -4.82 -4.65
N ILE A 536 18.40 -3.71 -4.04
CA ILE A 536 19.28 -2.63 -3.59
C ILE A 536 20.22 -3.12 -2.49
N TYR A 537 19.68 -3.73 -1.43
CA TYR A 537 20.47 -4.30 -0.33
C TYR A 537 21.60 -5.23 -0.84
N PRO A 538 21.34 -6.33 -1.54
CA PRO A 538 22.38 -7.22 -2.04
C PRO A 538 23.32 -6.55 -3.05
N THR A 539 22.87 -5.55 -3.82
CA THR A 539 23.76 -4.78 -4.70
C THR A 539 24.80 -4.01 -3.89
N ILE A 540 24.41 -3.41 -2.77
CA ILE A 540 25.35 -2.71 -1.89
C ILE A 540 26.26 -3.71 -1.15
N VAL A 541 25.74 -4.87 -0.73
CA VAL A 541 26.57 -5.96 -0.15
C VAL A 541 27.64 -6.45 -1.13
N ASP A 542 27.32 -6.49 -2.42
CA ASP A 542 28.31 -6.78 -3.46
C ASP A 542 29.34 -5.64 -3.56
N LEU A 543 28.89 -4.40 -3.70
CA LEU A 543 29.75 -3.20 -3.84
C LEU A 543 30.67 -2.95 -2.64
N ILE A 544 30.21 -3.24 -1.42
CA ILE A 544 30.98 -3.09 -0.18
C ILE A 544 32.01 -4.21 0.00
N GLY A 545 32.02 -5.23 -0.86
CA GLY A 545 33.00 -6.32 -0.81
C GLY A 545 32.80 -7.30 0.35
N TYR A 546 31.59 -7.39 0.90
CA TYR A 546 31.28 -8.30 2.01
C TYR A 546 31.38 -9.78 1.56
N LYS A 547 32.16 -10.57 2.31
CA LYS A 547 32.53 -11.94 1.92
C LYS A 547 31.74 -13.04 2.60
N GLU A 548 31.03 -12.73 3.67
CA GLU A 548 30.28 -13.73 4.42
C GLU A 548 28.91 -14.01 3.77
N PRO A 549 28.31 -15.19 4.00
CA PRO A 549 26.97 -15.45 3.55
C PRO A 549 25.94 -14.58 4.29
N PHE A 550 24.93 -14.11 3.56
CA PHE A 550 23.85 -13.27 4.07
C PHE A 550 22.51 -13.64 3.43
N ARG A 551 21.40 -13.32 4.09
CA ARG A 551 20.04 -13.60 3.63
C ARG A 551 19.50 -12.44 2.79
N SER A 552 19.01 -12.73 1.58
CA SER A 552 18.28 -11.77 0.74
C SER A 552 17.41 -12.48 -0.29
N TRP A 553 16.21 -11.96 -0.54
CA TRP A 553 15.38 -12.40 -1.66
C TRP A 553 15.71 -11.70 -2.98
N GLY A 554 16.31 -10.51 -2.95
CA GLY A 554 16.79 -9.82 -4.14
C GLY A 554 18.20 -10.25 -4.55
N LYS A 555 18.66 -9.81 -5.72
CA LYS A 555 19.99 -10.11 -6.29
C LYS A 555 20.83 -8.85 -6.47
N SER A 556 22.15 -8.99 -6.59
CA SER A 556 23.01 -7.87 -7.00
C SER A 556 22.68 -7.49 -8.45
N LEU A 557 22.43 -6.20 -8.68
CA LEU A 557 22.12 -5.64 -10.00
C LEU A 557 23.36 -5.42 -10.89
N ILE A 558 24.56 -5.53 -10.30
CA ILE A 558 25.83 -5.28 -10.99
C ILE A 558 26.67 -6.56 -11.18
N LYS A 559 26.23 -7.68 -10.60
CA LYS A 559 26.85 -8.98 -10.81
C LYS A 559 26.21 -9.64 -12.01
N SER A 560 27.01 -10.06 -12.99
CA SER A 560 26.53 -10.92 -14.07
C SER A 560 26.25 -12.32 -13.48
N ASN A 561 25.01 -12.58 -13.07
CA ASN A 561 24.58 -13.90 -12.63
C ASN A 561 23.33 -14.37 -13.40
N ASN A 562 23.15 -15.69 -13.46
CA ASN A 562 21.98 -16.32 -14.09
C ASN A 562 20.73 -16.31 -13.18
N GLU A 563 20.71 -15.46 -12.14
CA GLU A 563 19.60 -15.42 -11.21
C GLU A 563 18.44 -14.64 -11.82
N SER A 564 17.28 -15.31 -11.98
CA SER A 564 16.10 -14.67 -12.56
C SER A 564 15.61 -13.55 -11.65
N ALA A 565 15.38 -12.37 -12.25
CA ALA A 565 14.76 -11.26 -11.55
C ALA A 565 13.34 -11.62 -11.10
N ILE A 566 12.97 -11.16 -9.92
CA ILE A 566 11.60 -11.29 -9.42
C ILE A 566 11.13 -9.95 -8.85
N VAL A 567 9.91 -9.60 -9.19
CA VAL A 567 9.18 -8.54 -8.49
C VAL A 567 7.91 -9.17 -7.94
N ILE A 568 7.67 -8.97 -6.66
CA ILE A 568 6.45 -9.42 -6.00
C ILE A 568 5.83 -8.26 -5.24
N ASN A 569 4.51 -8.15 -5.30
CA ASN A 569 3.78 -7.11 -4.59
C ASN A 569 2.36 -7.53 -4.24
N TYR A 570 1.73 -6.79 -3.33
CA TYR A 570 0.33 -6.95 -2.95
C TYR A 570 -0.55 -6.03 -3.80
N LEU A 571 -1.51 -6.63 -4.52
CA LEU A 571 -2.45 -5.90 -5.38
C LEU A 571 -3.66 -5.36 -4.64
N GLY A 572 -3.82 -5.69 -3.36
CA GLY A 572 -5.07 -5.49 -2.63
C GLY A 572 -5.92 -6.74 -2.60
N GLY A 573 -6.95 -6.72 -1.76
CA GLY A 573 -7.97 -7.77 -1.74
C GLY A 573 -7.54 -9.18 -1.32
N GLY A 574 -6.34 -9.36 -0.75
CA GLY A 574 -5.73 -10.68 -0.51
C GLY A 574 -4.99 -11.26 -1.71
N SER A 575 -4.79 -10.47 -2.77
CA SER A 575 -4.14 -10.88 -4.01
C SER A 575 -2.72 -10.31 -4.15
N TYR A 576 -1.89 -11.04 -4.88
CA TYR A 576 -0.48 -10.74 -5.11
C TYR A 576 -0.20 -10.82 -6.61
N PHE A 577 0.79 -10.08 -7.08
CA PHE A 577 1.42 -10.41 -8.36
C PHE A 577 2.87 -10.82 -8.14
N ILE A 578 3.35 -11.73 -8.97
CA ILE A 578 4.76 -12.00 -9.18
C ILE A 578 5.08 -11.81 -10.66
N MET A 579 6.19 -11.14 -10.97
CA MET A 579 6.67 -10.95 -12.33
C MET A 579 8.11 -11.41 -12.47
N ASN A 580 8.42 -12.00 -13.62
CA ASN A 580 9.78 -12.24 -14.11
C ASN A 580 9.98 -11.50 -15.43
N ASP A 581 11.07 -11.77 -16.15
CA ASP A 581 11.40 -11.06 -17.40
C ASP A 581 10.41 -11.30 -18.57
N SER A 582 9.44 -12.21 -18.44
CA SER A 582 8.57 -12.63 -19.55
C SER A 582 7.08 -12.73 -19.23
N LEU A 583 6.72 -12.94 -17.96
CA LEU A 583 5.35 -13.18 -17.52
C LEU A 583 5.04 -12.46 -16.22
N ILE A 584 3.76 -12.12 -16.05
CA ILE A 584 3.16 -11.70 -14.79
C ILE A 584 2.15 -12.77 -14.37
N SER A 585 2.23 -13.21 -13.12
CA SER A 585 1.24 -14.10 -12.50
C SER A 585 0.51 -13.36 -11.39
N VAL A 586 -0.83 -13.39 -11.40
CA VAL A 586 -1.68 -12.86 -10.33
C VAL A 586 -2.23 -14.02 -9.51
N HIS A 587 -1.99 -13.97 -8.20
CA HIS A 587 -2.31 -15.02 -7.25
C HIS A 587 -3.29 -14.54 -6.19
N ASN A 588 -4.09 -15.47 -5.69
CA ASN A 588 -5.04 -15.23 -4.61
C ASN A 588 -4.52 -15.67 -3.22
N GLY A 589 -3.19 -15.84 -3.09
CA GLY A 589 -2.51 -16.39 -1.92
C GLY A 589 -2.44 -17.93 -1.88
N ASN A 590 -3.24 -18.63 -2.68
CA ASN A 590 -3.22 -20.10 -2.76
C ASN A 590 -2.85 -20.63 -4.15
N LYS A 591 -3.40 -20.01 -5.21
CA LYS A 591 -3.20 -20.40 -6.61
C LYS A 591 -3.15 -19.18 -7.53
N ALA A 592 -2.59 -19.36 -8.71
CA ALA A 592 -2.73 -18.41 -9.80
C ALA A 592 -4.20 -18.32 -10.23
N ILE A 593 -4.63 -17.08 -10.45
CA ILE A 593 -5.95 -16.70 -10.96
C ILE A 593 -5.84 -15.91 -12.27
N GLY A 594 -4.63 -15.50 -12.65
CA GLY A 594 -4.36 -14.96 -13.97
C GLY A 594 -2.89 -15.02 -14.35
N PHE A 595 -2.64 -15.18 -15.65
CA PHE A 595 -1.31 -15.05 -16.24
C PHE A 595 -1.38 -14.03 -17.37
N TYR A 596 -0.35 -13.19 -17.49
CA TYR A 596 -0.30 -12.10 -18.46
C TYR A 596 1.09 -12.03 -19.07
N ASN A 597 1.18 -11.58 -20.31
CA ASN A 597 2.46 -11.22 -20.93
C ASN A 597 3.09 -10.05 -20.15
N ILE A 598 4.42 -10.00 -20.05
CA ILE A 598 5.13 -8.92 -19.34
C ILE A 598 4.76 -7.52 -19.84
N ASP A 599 4.37 -7.36 -21.11
CA ASP A 599 3.97 -6.07 -21.68
C ASP A 599 2.51 -5.70 -21.38
N ASP A 600 1.67 -6.65 -20.95
CA ASP A 600 0.29 -6.41 -20.54
C ASP A 600 0.22 -5.88 -19.09
N LYS A 601 0.73 -4.67 -18.92
CA LYS A 601 0.83 -3.98 -17.62
C LYS A 601 -0.53 -3.64 -16.98
N ASN A 602 -1.64 -3.88 -17.66
CA ASN A 602 -3.00 -3.54 -17.21
C ASN A 602 -3.93 -4.75 -17.10
N PHE A 603 -3.41 -5.97 -17.27
CA PHE A 603 -4.19 -7.21 -17.12
C PHE A 603 -5.38 -7.32 -18.08
N ASN A 604 -5.20 -6.87 -19.32
CA ASN A 604 -6.27 -6.87 -20.32
C ASN A 604 -6.52 -8.27 -20.90
N ASN A 605 -5.48 -9.09 -21.07
CA ASN A 605 -5.58 -10.41 -21.68
C ASN A 605 -5.10 -11.51 -20.73
N ASN A 606 -6.04 -12.12 -20.01
CA ASN A 606 -5.74 -13.19 -19.07
C ASN A 606 -5.55 -14.55 -19.79
N LEU A 607 -4.33 -15.06 -19.75
CA LEU A 607 -3.89 -16.31 -20.38
C LEU A 607 -4.07 -17.55 -19.48
N ILE A 608 -4.86 -17.47 -18.40
CA ILE A 608 -5.04 -18.57 -17.45
C ILE A 608 -5.51 -19.89 -18.08
N HIS A 609 -6.25 -19.82 -19.19
CA HIS A 609 -6.73 -20.99 -19.95
C HIS A 609 -5.66 -21.59 -20.88
N GLU A 610 -4.56 -20.87 -21.12
CA GLU A 610 -3.43 -21.27 -21.98
C GLU A 610 -2.20 -21.70 -21.16
N ARG A 611 -2.47 -22.30 -19.99
CA ARG A 611 -1.45 -22.57 -18.98
C ARG A 611 -0.36 -23.51 -19.49
N ASN A 612 0.89 -23.08 -19.34
CA ASN A 612 2.07 -23.83 -19.81
C ASN A 612 3.12 -24.03 -18.70
N LYS A 613 4.26 -24.64 -19.05
CA LYS A 613 5.33 -24.96 -18.09
C LYS A 613 5.95 -23.71 -17.44
N SER A 614 6.15 -22.62 -18.17
CA SER A 614 6.74 -21.39 -17.61
C SER A 614 5.76 -20.67 -16.67
N MET A 615 4.47 -20.66 -16.99
CA MET A 615 3.42 -20.16 -16.10
C MET A 615 3.36 -20.97 -14.79
N ASN A 616 3.43 -22.30 -14.88
CA ASN A 616 3.48 -23.17 -13.71
C ASN A 616 4.72 -22.93 -12.83
N ALA A 617 5.88 -22.70 -13.46
CA ALA A 617 7.12 -22.40 -12.75
C ALA A 617 7.02 -21.05 -12.01
N LEU A 618 6.48 -20.01 -12.67
CA LEU A 618 6.29 -18.69 -12.05
C LEU A 618 5.31 -18.75 -10.87
N GLU A 619 4.21 -19.50 -11.00
CA GLU A 619 3.28 -19.72 -9.90
C GLU A 619 3.95 -20.44 -8.73
N ARG A 620 4.68 -21.54 -9.00
CA ARG A 620 5.38 -22.28 -7.95
C ARG A 620 6.39 -21.38 -7.23
N LYS A 621 7.18 -20.60 -7.97
CA LYS A 621 8.16 -19.66 -7.42
C LYS A 621 7.51 -18.58 -6.54
N GLY A 622 6.37 -18.01 -6.97
CA GLY A 622 5.61 -17.05 -6.16
C GLY A 622 5.07 -17.65 -4.88
N SER A 623 4.57 -18.89 -4.93
CA SER A 623 4.07 -19.59 -3.74
C SER A 623 5.19 -19.95 -2.76
N MET A 624 6.36 -20.35 -3.25
CA MET A 624 7.56 -20.55 -2.42
C MET A 624 8.03 -19.26 -1.77
N PHE A 625 8.04 -18.15 -2.52
CA PHE A 625 8.39 -16.84 -1.99
C PHE A 625 7.49 -16.46 -0.82
N LEU A 626 6.16 -16.54 -1.01
CA LEU A 626 5.21 -16.20 0.04
C LEU A 626 5.40 -17.10 1.27
N GLN A 627 5.60 -18.39 1.06
CA GLN A 627 5.87 -19.32 2.16
C GLN A 627 7.15 -18.95 2.93
N ASP A 628 8.27 -18.74 2.25
CA ASP A 628 9.55 -18.39 2.89
C ASP A 628 9.44 -17.05 3.64
N TYR A 629 8.81 -16.05 3.02
CA TYR A 629 8.54 -14.75 3.63
C TYR A 629 7.76 -14.87 4.94
N PHE A 630 6.57 -15.51 4.91
CA PHE A 630 5.72 -15.62 6.09
C PHE A 630 6.40 -16.47 7.17
N ASN A 631 7.01 -17.59 6.80
CA ASN A 631 7.63 -18.50 7.75
C ASN A 631 8.86 -17.87 8.43
N ARG A 632 9.72 -17.17 7.69
CA ARG A 632 10.90 -16.50 8.27
C ARG A 632 10.52 -15.40 9.26
N ILE A 633 9.54 -14.57 8.90
CA ILE A 633 9.06 -13.50 9.80
C ILE A 633 8.45 -14.09 11.08
N ILE A 634 7.60 -15.12 10.96
CA ILE A 634 6.95 -15.75 12.13
C ILE A 634 7.97 -16.46 13.02
N SER A 635 8.97 -17.12 12.41
CA SER A 635 9.95 -17.96 13.13
C SER A 635 11.16 -17.21 13.65
N GLY A 636 11.30 -15.90 13.39
CA GLY A 636 12.46 -15.14 13.84
C GLY A 636 13.72 -15.33 12.98
N LYS A 637 13.62 -15.88 11.77
CA LYS A 637 14.76 -16.28 10.91
C LYS A 637 15.05 -15.26 9.81
N MET A 638 15.13 -13.99 10.19
CA MET A 638 15.38 -12.85 9.30
C MET A 638 16.86 -12.51 9.16
N ASN A 639 17.75 -13.35 9.68
CA ASN A 639 19.20 -13.29 9.55
C ASN A 639 19.76 -14.62 9.09
N TYR A 640 20.88 -14.61 8.38
CA TYR A 640 21.63 -15.84 8.13
C TYR A 640 22.06 -16.48 9.46
N ILE A 641 21.83 -17.78 9.57
CA ILE A 641 22.32 -18.63 10.67
C ILE A 641 23.13 -19.75 10.03
N LYS A 642 24.41 -19.88 10.41
CA LYS A 642 25.40 -20.80 9.82
C LYS A 642 24.97 -22.28 9.74
N ASN A 643 23.89 -22.67 10.44
CA ASN A 643 23.33 -24.01 10.49
C ASN A 643 21.97 -24.19 9.79
N GLU A 644 21.49 -23.25 8.94
CA GLU A 644 20.21 -23.42 8.21
C GLU A 644 20.21 -24.57 7.18
N LYS A 645 21.35 -25.23 6.93
CA LYS A 645 21.50 -26.36 6.00
C LYS A 645 21.32 -27.75 6.63
N LYS A 646 20.74 -27.88 7.82
CA LYS A 646 20.49 -29.19 8.45
C LYS A 646 19.02 -29.46 8.69
#